data_AF-A0AAN8NGH5-F1
#
_entry.id   AF-A0AAN8NGH5-F1
#
_cell.length_a   1.000
_cell.length_b   1.000
_cell.length_c   1.000
_cell.angle_alpha   90.00
_cell.angle_beta   90.00
_cell.angle_gamma   90.00
#
_symmetry.space_group_name_H-M   'P 1'
#
loop_
_entity.id
_entity.type
_entity.pdbx_description
1 polymer ?
#
loop_
_entity_poly.entity_id
_entity_poly.type
_entity_poly.pdbx_seq_one_letter_code
_entity_poly.pdbx_strand_id
1 'polypeptide(L)'
;MEATFNAVIEYSTFDESKEEMEILFEDIQDEEGAQNGFPTDESDDEIFETRASKKARRSDVSSTDAYKIALSKLIALFPSFQERDIPNLIQKLENMYQVSDCLRSGKRIFESDDEDIFIAEMHRLIAGRESKNGESQFWPLIKAVKIYLDAPVLETGAVLVDLPGLQDNNPARTSVAEKYLQKADKIIVVSRLSRILTNDTATALARMGYAKQLELDGRKSIAIVATCCDQFDTIDAKNEFGALDEFCATFNSLDRKAKKPSRQELQRLSLDERKRRNEEADVARRQLKEFCDAFRDKQIPIRVSEEYNKLLGEGTEIKCFLVASKQYQDLDPDSEDILVEKTQIPQLRDYCRRVPMNQRAQLVKNFIHFDVLRRVSDVKVLVEDLGSLSEQIRKCICTELEKAAHNMKEALDELEVACDKRISKCRDDIMNDIEVLAEKGLPHCHEVLRGFHKSFQSSTFRAVCKRGGTCNHTGQGQRNLNQLFLDSMENGLLKLWEHCWADVEESLSVFTASVVMLLGGFKSEWTKIIDRECPNPTAEITESRNAFLGSLDAMSFETSRLLMEQTRRVKNIQQEIISNTLSTARVKSAMKSHYEVAAGESGKGAYRRMLKTVGEGIEQSNIFVQIKDSIARSLRDLAFNLNVENIDWCLNFGKQLQTSIIQWTAVSKKVGQVESKEKEKLRYIVADFEKKRERLVSEVERLEKETKI
;
A
#
# COMPACT_ATOMS: atom_id res chain seq x y z
N MET A 1 -5.74 -2.41 -29.23
CA MET A 1 -4.75 -3.50 -29.07
C MET A 1 -5.49 -4.76 -29.45
N GLU A 2 -5.13 -5.34 -30.59
CA GLU A 2 -5.82 -6.49 -31.18
C GLU A 2 -5.09 -7.82 -30.88
N ALA A 3 -3.84 -7.75 -30.41
CA ALA A 3 -3.03 -8.93 -30.09
C ALA A 3 -3.37 -9.52 -28.71
N THR A 4 -3.12 -10.82 -28.57
CA THR A 4 -3.41 -11.62 -27.37
C THR A 4 -2.53 -11.24 -26.18
N PHE A 5 -1.24 -10.98 -26.41
CA PHE A 5 -0.28 -10.56 -25.38
C PHE A 5 0.25 -9.16 -25.66
N ASN A 6 0.17 -8.27 -24.67
CA ASN A 6 0.60 -6.88 -24.82
C ASN A 6 1.49 -6.44 -23.66
N ALA A 7 2.57 -5.72 -23.98
CA ALA A 7 3.45 -5.11 -22.99
C ALA A 7 3.82 -3.67 -23.37
N VAL A 8 3.84 -2.79 -22.37
CA VAL A 8 4.36 -1.43 -22.48
C VAL A 8 5.63 -1.33 -21.64
N ILE A 9 6.76 -1.12 -22.31
CA ILE A 9 8.06 -0.89 -21.71
C ILE A 9 8.26 0.62 -21.55
N GLU A 10 8.52 1.05 -20.32
CA GLU A 10 8.84 2.44 -20.00
C GLU A 10 10.33 2.52 -19.66
N TYR A 11 11.04 3.42 -20.35
CA TYR A 11 12.46 3.67 -20.15
C TYR A 11 12.68 4.86 -19.21
N SER A 12 13.78 4.82 -18.45
CA SER A 12 14.24 5.94 -17.62
C SER A 12 14.60 7.15 -18.48
N THR A 13 14.43 8.36 -17.93
CA THR A 13 14.87 9.57 -18.62
C THR A 13 16.39 9.65 -18.63
N PHE A 14 16.95 10.50 -19.50
CA PHE A 14 18.40 10.70 -19.55
C PHE A 14 18.98 11.13 -18.19
N ASP A 15 18.30 12.04 -17.47
CA ASP A 15 18.74 12.50 -16.16
C ASP A 15 18.71 11.37 -15.11
N GLU A 16 17.63 10.57 -15.08
CA GLU A 16 17.52 9.41 -14.18
C GLU A 16 18.63 8.39 -14.46
N SER A 17 18.90 8.10 -15.73
CA SER A 17 19.96 7.18 -16.13
C SER A 17 21.37 7.72 -15.90
N LYS A 18 21.57 9.03 -15.99
CA LYS A 18 22.84 9.67 -15.64
C LYS A 18 23.15 9.51 -14.16
N GLU A 19 22.18 9.76 -13.28
CA GLU A 19 22.34 9.55 -11.84
C GLU A 19 22.65 8.09 -11.51
N GLU A 20 21.97 7.13 -12.16
CA GLU A 20 22.28 5.71 -11.98
C GLU A 20 23.70 5.37 -12.43
N MET A 21 24.18 5.91 -13.55
CA MET A 21 25.54 5.70 -14.03
C MET A 21 26.61 6.26 -13.08
N GLU A 22 26.35 7.41 -12.45
CA GLU A 22 27.25 7.97 -11.44
C GLU A 22 27.38 7.03 -10.23
N ILE A 23 26.28 6.40 -9.79
CA ILE A 23 26.28 5.40 -8.70
C ILE A 23 27.06 4.13 -9.11
N LEU A 24 26.81 3.61 -10.32
CA LEU A 24 27.52 2.41 -10.81
C LEU A 24 29.02 2.65 -10.93
N PHE A 25 29.44 3.89 -11.23
CA PHE A 25 30.84 4.27 -11.27
C PHE A 25 31.47 4.30 -9.87
N GLU A 26 30.79 4.86 -8.87
CA GLU A 26 31.25 4.83 -7.48
C GLU A 26 31.46 3.39 -6.98
N ASP A 27 30.56 2.47 -7.32
CA ASP A 27 30.68 1.05 -6.97
C ASP A 27 31.91 0.38 -7.62
N ILE A 28 32.32 0.85 -8.80
CA ILE A 28 33.52 0.34 -9.52
C ILE A 28 34.80 0.87 -8.86
N GLN A 29 34.83 2.14 -8.47
CA GLN A 29 36.01 2.76 -7.85
C GLN A 29 36.28 2.29 -6.42
N ASP A 30 35.25 1.93 -5.66
CA ASP A 30 35.36 1.48 -4.27
C ASP A 30 36.16 0.15 -4.14
N GLU A 31 36.19 -0.74 -5.15
CA GLU A 31 37.02 -1.96 -5.14
C GLU A 31 38.48 -1.72 -5.53
N GLU A 32 38.78 -0.80 -6.46
CA GLU A 32 40.18 -0.45 -6.82
C GLU A 32 40.93 0.16 -5.63
N GLY A 33 40.24 0.97 -4.82
CA GLY A 33 40.80 1.53 -3.59
C GLY A 33 41.08 0.48 -2.50
N ALA A 34 40.34 -0.64 -2.50
CA ALA A 34 40.55 -1.75 -1.58
C ALA A 34 41.73 -2.66 -1.99
N GLN A 35 42.06 -2.72 -3.29
CA GLN A 35 43.23 -3.46 -3.79
C GLN A 35 44.54 -2.66 -3.73
N ASN A 36 44.48 -1.33 -3.82
CA ASN A 36 45.65 -0.43 -3.80
C ASN A 36 45.99 0.15 -2.40
N GLY A 37 45.84 -0.64 -1.34
CA GLY A 37 46.22 -0.22 0.01
C GLY A 37 47.70 0.16 0.11
N PHE A 38 47.97 1.45 0.39
CA PHE A 38 49.30 1.96 0.76
C PHE A 38 49.87 1.22 1.98
N PRO A 39 51.20 1.03 2.08
CA PRO A 39 51.82 0.43 3.25
C PRO A 39 51.58 1.34 4.47
N THR A 40 50.86 0.81 5.46
CA THR A 40 50.74 1.43 6.77
C THR A 40 52.11 1.37 7.45
N ASP A 41 52.71 2.54 7.68
CA ASP A 41 53.83 2.69 8.62
C ASP A 41 53.40 2.14 9.99
N GLU A 42 54.22 1.19 10.46
CA GLU A 42 54.22 0.70 11.83
C GLU A 42 54.63 1.83 12.78
N SER A 43 53.82 2.09 13.81
CA SER A 43 54.31 2.31 15.18
C SER A 43 53.15 2.51 16.16
N ASP A 44 53.12 1.62 17.14
CA ASP A 44 52.83 1.80 18.56
C ASP A 44 51.43 1.47 19.15
N ASP A 45 51.51 0.42 19.99
CA ASP A 45 50.85 0.18 21.29
C ASP A 45 49.54 -0.62 21.36
N GLU A 46 49.72 -1.93 21.22
CA GLU A 46 49.52 -3.02 22.21
C GLU A 46 48.49 -2.91 23.38
N ILE A 47 47.86 -4.07 23.62
CA ILE A 47 47.18 -4.63 24.82
C ILE A 47 45.63 -4.46 24.99
N PHE A 48 44.84 -5.48 24.60
CA PHE A 48 44.18 -6.44 25.53
C PHE A 48 43.37 -7.56 24.80
N GLU A 49 43.80 -8.80 25.06
CA GLU A 49 43.12 -10.11 25.13
C GLU A 49 42.21 -10.71 24.03
N THR A 50 42.81 -11.71 23.38
CA THR A 50 42.30 -13.06 23.02
C THR A 50 40.93 -13.53 23.52
N ARG A 51 40.07 -13.93 22.57
CA ARG A 51 39.28 -15.17 22.68
C ARG A 51 39.10 -15.88 21.34
N ALA A 52 39.36 -17.18 21.35
CA ALA A 52 39.50 -18.06 20.21
C ALA A 52 38.16 -18.61 19.65
N SER A 53 38.05 -18.57 18.33
CA SER A 53 37.62 -19.64 17.40
C SER A 53 36.37 -20.48 17.68
N LYS A 54 35.34 -20.30 16.84
CA LYS A 54 34.90 -21.30 15.82
C LYS A 54 33.91 -20.70 14.82
N LYS A 55 34.40 -20.44 13.61
CA LYS A 55 33.67 -19.94 12.43
C LYS A 55 32.67 -20.99 11.92
N ALA A 56 31.38 -20.72 12.02
CA ALA A 56 30.40 -21.19 11.04
C ALA A 56 30.40 -20.14 9.90
N ARG A 57 30.55 -20.60 8.65
CA ARG A 57 30.53 -19.77 7.46
C ARG A 57 29.18 -19.04 7.37
N ARG A 58 29.15 -17.77 7.79
CA ARG A 58 28.12 -16.82 7.39
C ARG A 58 28.37 -16.47 5.93
N SER A 59 27.32 -16.50 5.13
CA SER A 59 27.31 -15.95 3.77
C SER A 59 27.38 -14.43 3.88
N ASP A 60 28.58 -13.92 4.08
CA ASP A 60 28.92 -12.51 3.98
C ASP A 60 28.94 -12.13 2.49
N VAL A 61 28.07 -11.23 2.05
CA VAL A 61 28.09 -10.67 0.70
C VAL A 61 29.14 -9.54 0.68
N SER A 62 30.24 -9.73 -0.05
CA SER A 62 31.36 -8.79 -0.14
C SER A 62 31.11 -7.68 -1.18
N SER A 63 31.90 -6.58 -1.14
CA SER A 63 31.94 -5.50 -2.14
C SER A 63 31.98 -5.98 -3.59
N THR A 64 32.45 -7.21 -3.76
CA THR A 64 32.70 -7.91 -5.02
C THR A 64 31.44 -8.25 -5.79
N ASP A 65 30.27 -8.28 -5.15
CA ASP A 65 29.00 -8.54 -5.86
C ASP A 65 28.37 -7.25 -6.42
N ALA A 66 28.56 -6.09 -5.77
CA ALA A 66 28.11 -4.80 -6.31
C ALA A 66 28.92 -4.39 -7.56
N TYR A 67 30.24 -4.53 -7.51
CA TYR A 67 31.14 -4.34 -8.65
C TYR A 67 30.72 -5.20 -9.86
N LYS A 68 30.47 -6.50 -9.65
CA LYS A 68 30.03 -7.41 -10.72
C LYS A 68 28.69 -6.98 -11.34
N ILE A 69 27.74 -6.54 -10.52
CA ILE A 69 26.43 -6.07 -11.00
C ILE A 69 26.59 -4.79 -11.83
N ALA A 70 27.39 -3.84 -11.36
CA ALA A 70 27.68 -2.59 -12.07
C ALA A 70 28.36 -2.85 -13.42
N LEU A 71 29.38 -3.70 -13.42
CA LEU A 71 30.09 -4.10 -14.63
C LEU A 71 29.16 -4.82 -15.63
N SER A 72 28.29 -5.72 -15.14
CA SER A 72 27.31 -6.42 -15.98
C SER A 72 26.34 -5.46 -16.68
N LYS A 73 25.84 -4.44 -15.96
CA LYS A 73 24.98 -3.41 -16.56
C LYS A 73 25.70 -2.58 -17.62
N LEU A 74 26.95 -2.20 -17.38
CA LEU A 74 27.74 -1.42 -18.33
C LEU A 74 28.08 -2.22 -19.59
N ILE A 75 28.44 -3.50 -19.43
CA ILE A 75 28.68 -4.41 -20.56
C ILE A 75 27.37 -4.66 -21.33
N ALA A 76 26.24 -4.79 -20.65
CA ALA A 76 24.94 -4.94 -21.30
C ALA A 76 24.61 -3.73 -22.19
N LEU A 77 24.82 -2.51 -21.71
CA LEU A 77 24.57 -1.29 -22.49
C LEU A 77 25.61 -1.07 -23.58
N PHE A 78 26.87 -1.33 -23.26
CA PHE A 78 28.01 -1.12 -24.14
C PHE A 78 28.80 -2.43 -24.25
N PRO A 79 28.47 -3.31 -25.21
CA PRO A 79 29.11 -4.63 -25.35
C PRO A 79 30.64 -4.60 -25.51
N SER A 80 31.19 -3.49 -25.99
CA SER A 80 32.63 -3.26 -26.11
C SER A 80 33.23 -2.45 -24.95
N PHE A 81 32.54 -2.37 -23.80
CA PHE A 81 32.96 -1.58 -22.66
C PHE A 81 34.33 -2.03 -22.14
N GLN A 82 35.20 -1.07 -21.89
CA GLN A 82 36.48 -1.23 -21.20
C GLN A 82 36.56 -0.16 -20.10
N GLU A 83 37.24 -0.42 -18.99
CA GLU A 83 37.34 0.55 -17.87
C GLU A 83 37.95 1.90 -18.29
N ARG A 84 38.73 1.94 -19.37
CA ARG A 84 39.23 3.19 -19.99
C ARG A 84 38.13 4.08 -20.61
N ASP A 85 36.93 3.56 -20.83
CA ASP A 85 35.79 4.28 -21.42
C ASP A 85 35.00 5.09 -20.39
N ILE A 86 35.28 4.89 -19.11
CA ILE A 86 34.58 5.53 -17.99
C ILE A 86 34.49 7.06 -18.13
N PRO A 87 35.55 7.81 -18.50
CA PRO A 87 35.46 9.26 -18.62
C PRO A 87 34.49 9.75 -19.71
N ASN A 88 34.21 8.92 -20.71
CA ASN A 88 33.36 9.26 -21.86
C ASN A 88 31.97 8.60 -21.77
N LEU A 89 31.64 7.95 -20.65
CA LEU A 89 30.43 7.14 -20.52
C LEU A 89 29.15 7.97 -20.65
N ILE A 90 29.10 9.16 -20.04
CA ILE A 90 27.95 10.07 -20.13
C ILE A 90 27.72 10.51 -21.58
N GLN A 91 28.79 10.79 -22.32
CA GLN A 91 28.68 11.16 -23.75
C GLN A 91 28.20 9.98 -24.60
N LYS A 92 28.66 8.75 -24.28
CA LYS A 92 28.18 7.53 -24.94
C LYS A 92 26.69 7.27 -24.64
N LEU A 93 26.26 7.51 -23.41
CA LEU A 93 24.86 7.41 -22.99
C LEU A 93 23.99 8.45 -23.73
N GLU A 94 24.45 9.70 -23.80
CA GLU A 94 23.73 10.77 -24.51
C GLU A 94 23.54 10.42 -25.99
N ASN A 95 24.60 9.93 -26.65
CA ASN A 95 24.53 9.45 -28.03
C ASN A 95 23.54 8.28 -28.20
N MET A 96 23.49 7.37 -27.23
CA MET A 96 22.55 6.24 -27.25
C MET A 96 21.09 6.70 -27.17
N TYR A 97 20.80 7.69 -26.32
CA TYR A 97 19.48 8.33 -26.25
C TYR A 97 19.14 9.09 -27.53
N GLN A 98 20.11 9.70 -28.22
CA GLN A 98 19.86 10.42 -29.48
C GLN A 98 19.57 9.47 -30.67
N VAL A 99 20.22 8.30 -30.70
CA VAL A 99 20.12 7.34 -31.81
C VAL A 99 18.92 6.40 -31.67
N SER A 100 18.52 6.06 -30.44
CA SER A 100 17.48 5.03 -30.20
C SER A 100 16.09 5.65 -30.04
N ASP A 101 15.20 5.40 -31.01
CA ASP A 101 13.83 5.95 -31.00
C ASP A 101 13.03 5.60 -29.75
N CYS A 102 13.18 4.38 -29.23
CA CYS A 102 12.49 3.92 -28.01
C CYS A 102 12.95 4.64 -26.73
N LEU A 103 14.22 5.06 -26.67
CA LEU A 103 14.75 5.83 -25.53
C LEU A 103 14.32 7.30 -25.63
N ARG A 104 14.24 7.87 -26.84
CA ARG A 104 13.71 9.24 -27.05
C ARG A 104 12.24 9.36 -26.75
N SER A 105 11.43 8.39 -27.19
CA SER A 105 10.00 8.35 -26.89
C SER A 105 9.73 8.02 -25.42
N GLY A 106 10.72 7.47 -24.71
CA GLY A 106 10.61 6.94 -23.35
C GLY A 106 9.73 5.70 -23.23
N LYS A 107 9.18 5.19 -24.35
CA LYS A 107 8.21 4.09 -24.36
C LYS A 107 8.34 3.21 -25.59
N ARG A 108 8.20 1.89 -25.39
CA ARG A 108 8.07 0.89 -26.45
C ARG A 108 6.87 0.00 -26.15
N ILE A 109 6.02 -0.21 -27.16
CA ILE A 109 4.89 -1.15 -27.09
C ILE A 109 5.32 -2.43 -27.81
N PHE A 110 5.05 -3.58 -27.19
CA PHE A 110 5.29 -4.89 -27.76
C PHE A 110 3.98 -5.69 -27.73
N GLU A 111 3.57 -6.18 -28.90
CA GLU A 111 2.33 -6.93 -29.11
C GLU A 111 2.69 -8.25 -29.80
N SER A 112 2.16 -9.37 -29.33
CA SER A 112 2.38 -10.70 -29.89
C SER A 112 1.15 -11.58 -29.68
N ASP A 113 0.85 -12.44 -30.65
CA ASP A 113 -0.15 -13.51 -30.50
C ASP A 113 0.48 -14.86 -30.10
N ASP A 114 1.81 -14.95 -30.17
CA ASP A 114 2.59 -16.13 -29.80
C ASP A 114 3.16 -15.96 -28.38
N GLU A 115 2.83 -16.92 -27.51
CA GLU A 115 3.22 -16.95 -26.10
C GLU A 115 4.74 -17.11 -25.93
N ASP A 116 5.37 -18.02 -26.70
CA ASP A 116 6.80 -18.31 -26.59
C ASP A 116 7.64 -17.09 -27.01
N ILE A 117 7.23 -16.41 -28.08
CA ILE A 117 7.87 -15.18 -28.54
C ILE A 117 7.72 -14.08 -27.48
N PHE A 118 6.53 -13.94 -26.89
CA PHE A 118 6.28 -12.95 -25.84
C PHE A 118 7.12 -13.22 -24.59
N ILE A 119 7.15 -14.46 -24.10
CA ILE A 119 7.95 -14.87 -22.95
C ILE A 119 9.44 -14.66 -23.24
N ALA A 120 9.93 -15.01 -24.43
CA ALA A 120 11.33 -14.81 -24.81
C ALA A 120 11.72 -13.33 -24.79
N GLU A 121 10.88 -12.43 -25.32
CA GLU A 121 11.13 -10.98 -25.29
C GLU A 121 11.06 -10.44 -23.85
N MET A 122 10.08 -10.84 -23.05
CA MET A 122 9.97 -10.42 -21.65
C MET A 122 11.16 -10.91 -20.82
N HIS A 123 11.59 -12.16 -20.99
CA HIS A 123 12.81 -12.66 -20.34
C HIS A 123 14.06 -11.91 -20.77
N ARG A 124 14.16 -11.51 -22.05
CA ARG A 124 15.29 -10.68 -22.53
C ARG A 124 15.31 -9.32 -21.84
N LEU A 125 14.16 -8.70 -21.62
CA LEU A 125 14.02 -7.39 -20.99
C LEU A 125 14.15 -7.43 -19.46
N ILE A 126 13.75 -8.53 -18.81
CA ILE A 126 13.70 -8.65 -17.34
C ILE A 126 14.94 -9.35 -16.76
N ALA A 127 15.43 -10.42 -17.39
CA ALA A 127 16.47 -11.30 -16.83
C ALA A 127 17.88 -11.05 -17.39
N GLY A 128 18.05 -10.12 -18.34
CA GLY A 128 19.35 -9.67 -18.84
C GLY A 128 20.29 -10.80 -19.26
N ARG A 129 19.86 -11.70 -20.17
CA ARG A 129 20.75 -12.75 -20.70
C ARG A 129 21.82 -12.16 -21.62
N GLU A 130 23.03 -12.72 -21.59
CA GLU A 130 24.13 -12.39 -22.51
C GLU A 130 23.65 -12.36 -23.98
N SER A 131 23.95 -11.27 -24.68
CA SER A 131 23.62 -11.14 -26.09
C SER A 131 24.54 -12.06 -26.88
N LYS A 132 23.98 -12.97 -27.68
CA LYS A 132 24.77 -13.85 -28.55
C LYS A 132 25.44 -13.11 -29.71
N ASN A 133 25.10 -11.83 -29.92
CA ASN A 133 25.45 -11.07 -31.13
C ASN A 133 26.23 -9.76 -30.87
N GLY A 134 26.64 -9.45 -29.62
CA GLY A 134 27.35 -8.20 -29.32
C GLY A 134 26.50 -6.94 -29.48
N GLU A 135 25.17 -7.07 -29.50
CA GLU A 135 24.22 -5.95 -29.51
C GLU A 135 23.99 -5.36 -28.12
N SER A 136 23.81 -4.04 -28.06
CA SER A 136 23.46 -3.30 -26.84
C SER A 136 22.09 -3.74 -26.31
N GLN A 137 22.03 -3.99 -25.01
CA GLN A 137 20.82 -4.37 -24.29
C GLN A 137 20.38 -3.25 -23.35
N PHE A 138 19.12 -2.85 -23.49
CA PHE A 138 18.57 -1.71 -22.75
C PHE A 138 17.94 -2.09 -21.41
N TRP A 139 18.01 -3.35 -20.96
CA TRP A 139 17.42 -3.77 -19.68
C TRP A 139 17.88 -2.92 -18.48
N PRO A 140 19.11 -2.38 -18.42
CA PRO A 140 19.50 -1.50 -17.31
C PRO A 140 18.82 -0.13 -17.32
N LEU A 141 18.24 0.29 -18.46
CA LEU A 141 17.53 1.57 -18.61
C LEU A 141 16.00 1.42 -18.51
N ILE A 142 15.50 0.20 -18.27
CA ILE A 142 14.06 -0.05 -18.15
C ILE A 142 13.62 0.36 -16.74
N LYS A 143 12.64 1.27 -16.69
CA LYS A 143 12.03 1.76 -15.46
C LYS A 143 10.86 0.88 -15.01
N ALA A 144 10.02 0.47 -15.96
CA ALA A 144 8.87 -0.39 -15.70
C ALA A 144 8.48 -1.18 -16.95
N VAL A 145 7.97 -2.40 -16.74
CA VAL A 145 7.34 -3.22 -17.78
C VAL A 145 5.91 -3.47 -17.34
N LYS A 146 4.94 -2.93 -18.09
CA LYS A 146 3.51 -3.12 -17.85
C LYS A 146 3.01 -4.21 -18.77
N ILE A 147 2.64 -5.34 -18.19
CA ILE A 147 2.17 -6.53 -18.92
C ILE A 147 0.63 -6.58 -18.81
N TYR A 148 -0.03 -6.75 -19.94
CA TYR A 148 -1.49 -6.88 -20.04
C TYR A 148 -1.83 -8.27 -20.54
N LEU A 149 -2.60 -9.01 -19.74
CA LEU A 149 -2.96 -10.41 -19.99
C LEU A 149 -4.46 -10.58 -19.76
N ASP A 150 -5.07 -11.46 -20.55
CA ASP A 150 -6.40 -11.96 -20.27
C ASP A 150 -6.31 -13.06 -19.20
N ALA A 151 -6.34 -12.64 -17.94
CA ALA A 151 -6.20 -13.53 -16.79
C ALA A 151 -7.32 -13.27 -15.78
N PRO A 152 -8.00 -14.31 -15.26
CA PRO A 152 -9.17 -14.08 -14.42
C PRO A 152 -8.84 -13.47 -13.05
N VAL A 153 -7.56 -13.34 -12.67
CA VAL A 153 -7.17 -12.53 -11.49
C VAL A 153 -7.23 -11.02 -11.77
N LEU A 154 -7.05 -10.61 -13.04
CA LEU A 154 -7.01 -9.21 -13.47
C LEU A 154 -8.39 -8.67 -13.88
N GLU A 155 -9.33 -9.53 -14.27
CA GLU A 155 -10.71 -9.16 -14.63
C GLU A 155 -11.42 -8.32 -13.56
N THR A 156 -11.09 -8.58 -12.29
CA THR A 156 -11.64 -7.87 -11.13
C THR A 156 -11.12 -6.43 -11.01
N GLY A 157 -10.18 -6.02 -11.86
CA GLY A 157 -9.47 -4.75 -11.79
C GLY A 157 -8.21 -4.79 -10.95
N ALA A 158 -7.75 -5.97 -10.54
CA ALA A 158 -6.49 -6.12 -9.82
C ALA A 158 -5.31 -5.66 -10.70
N VAL A 159 -4.37 -4.92 -10.10
CA VAL A 159 -3.06 -4.63 -10.71
C VAL A 159 -2.00 -5.21 -9.80
N LEU A 160 -1.29 -6.24 -10.29
CA LEU A 160 -0.20 -6.86 -9.55
C LEU A 160 1.10 -6.16 -9.93
N VAL A 161 1.86 -5.72 -8.92
CA VAL A 161 3.14 -5.03 -9.11
C VAL A 161 4.22 -5.86 -8.44
N ASP A 162 5.12 -6.41 -9.24
CA ASP A 162 6.33 -7.07 -8.74
C ASP A 162 7.40 -6.01 -8.46
N LEU A 163 7.88 -5.98 -7.22
CA LEU A 163 8.86 -5.01 -6.75
C LEU A 163 10.23 -5.69 -6.61
N PRO A 164 11.33 -4.98 -6.91
CA PRO A 164 12.66 -5.51 -6.68
C PRO A 164 12.82 -5.92 -5.20
N GLY A 165 13.55 -7.01 -4.96
CA GLY A 165 13.65 -7.59 -3.63
C GLY A 165 14.22 -6.62 -2.58
N LEU A 166 13.81 -6.79 -1.32
CA LEU A 166 14.18 -5.93 -0.18
C LEU A 166 15.69 -5.86 0.11
N GLN A 167 16.49 -6.69 -0.56
CA GLN A 167 17.96 -6.74 -0.46
C GLN A 167 18.65 -6.31 -1.76
N ASP A 168 17.93 -5.69 -2.69
CA ASP A 168 18.53 -5.13 -3.90
C ASP A 168 19.45 -3.96 -3.50
N ASN A 169 20.73 -4.05 -3.87
CA ASN A 169 21.72 -3.03 -3.56
C ASN A 169 21.62 -1.81 -4.49
N ASN A 170 20.78 -1.85 -5.52
CA ASN A 170 20.60 -0.70 -6.43
C ASN A 170 19.68 0.38 -5.82
N PRO A 171 20.22 1.57 -5.47
CA PRO A 171 19.43 2.65 -4.87
C PRO A 171 18.26 3.15 -5.74
N ALA A 172 18.41 3.12 -7.07
CA ALA A 172 17.36 3.53 -7.99
C ALA A 172 16.15 2.57 -7.91
N ARG A 173 16.41 1.27 -7.80
CA ARG A 173 15.36 0.23 -7.69
C ARG A 173 14.67 0.27 -6.32
N THR A 174 15.42 0.51 -5.25
CA THR A 174 14.85 0.70 -3.91
C THR A 174 13.93 1.92 -3.85
N SER A 175 14.35 3.06 -4.44
CA SER A 175 13.51 4.27 -4.48
C SER A 175 12.22 4.08 -5.30
N VAL A 176 12.27 3.33 -6.40
CA VAL A 176 11.07 2.98 -7.17
C VAL A 176 10.15 2.08 -6.34
N ALA A 177 10.69 1.07 -5.65
CA ALA A 177 9.90 0.19 -4.79
C ALA A 177 9.18 0.95 -3.67
N GLU A 178 9.86 1.87 -2.99
CA GLU A 178 9.28 2.72 -1.95
C GLU A 178 8.08 3.53 -2.47
N LYS A 179 8.20 4.16 -3.65
CA LYS A 179 7.10 4.93 -4.27
C LYS A 179 5.88 4.07 -4.60
N TYR A 180 6.08 2.82 -5.01
CA TYR A 180 4.97 1.91 -5.29
C TYR A 180 4.34 1.36 -4.02
N LEU A 181 5.12 1.04 -2.98
CA LEU A 181 4.61 0.62 -1.67
C LEU A 181 3.68 1.68 -1.06
N GLN A 182 4.03 2.96 -1.21
CA GLN A 182 3.22 4.10 -0.77
C GLN A 182 1.84 4.16 -1.44
N LYS A 183 1.72 3.77 -2.71
CA LYS A 183 0.46 3.82 -3.48
C LYS A 183 -0.36 2.53 -3.44
N ALA A 184 0.20 1.43 -2.93
CA ALA A 184 -0.42 0.12 -2.99
C ALA A 184 -1.62 0.00 -2.04
N ASP A 185 -2.79 -0.43 -2.54
CA ASP A 185 -3.97 -0.69 -1.70
C ASP A 185 -3.78 -1.86 -0.72
N LYS A 186 -3.02 -2.88 -1.15
CA LYS A 186 -2.65 -4.07 -0.38
C LYS A 186 -1.22 -4.45 -0.67
N ILE A 187 -0.56 -5.00 0.35
CA ILE A 187 0.84 -5.43 0.25
C ILE A 187 0.94 -6.91 0.61
N ILE A 188 1.65 -7.64 -0.25
CA ILE A 188 1.89 -9.07 -0.14
C ILE A 188 3.39 -9.27 0.07
N VAL A 189 3.79 -9.80 1.22
CA VAL A 189 5.18 -10.13 1.53
C VAL A 189 5.43 -11.59 1.17
N VAL A 190 6.31 -11.83 0.19
CA VAL A 190 6.67 -13.20 -0.23
C VAL A 190 8.03 -13.57 0.37
N SER A 191 8.09 -14.65 1.14
CA SER A 191 9.34 -15.18 1.71
C SER A 191 9.35 -16.70 1.71
N ARG A 192 10.54 -17.32 1.63
CA ARG A 192 10.65 -18.79 1.74
C ARG A 192 10.23 -19.22 3.14
N LEU A 193 9.52 -20.35 3.25
CA LEU A 193 9.08 -20.90 4.54
C LEU A 193 10.24 -21.00 5.56
N SER A 194 11.42 -21.45 5.12
CA SER A 194 12.59 -21.58 5.98
C SER A 194 13.14 -20.25 6.54
N ARG A 195 12.69 -19.10 6.01
CA ARG A 195 13.13 -17.75 6.39
C ARG A 195 12.01 -16.91 6.98
N ILE A 196 10.76 -17.34 6.86
CA ILE A 196 9.62 -16.50 7.21
C ILE A 196 9.50 -16.26 8.72
N LEU A 197 9.91 -17.26 9.51
CA LEU A 197 10.01 -17.19 10.97
C LEU A 197 11.39 -16.70 11.44
N THR A 198 12.35 -16.57 10.53
CA THR A 198 13.64 -15.97 10.89
C THR A 198 13.49 -14.47 10.95
N ASN A 199 14.20 -13.84 11.90
CA ASN A 199 14.20 -12.38 12.05
C ASN A 199 14.62 -11.66 10.77
N ASP A 200 15.24 -12.29 9.77
CA ASP A 200 15.78 -11.62 8.59
C ASP A 200 14.72 -10.90 7.75
N THR A 201 13.57 -11.56 7.45
CA THR A 201 12.50 -10.94 6.63
C THR A 201 11.83 -9.82 7.40
N ALA A 202 11.49 -10.10 8.66
CA ALA A 202 10.78 -9.20 9.53
C ALA A 202 11.66 -7.98 9.93
N THR A 203 12.95 -8.21 10.14
CA THR A 203 13.97 -7.17 10.33
C THR A 203 14.18 -6.38 9.04
N ALA A 204 14.13 -6.98 7.85
CA ALA A 204 14.23 -6.23 6.60
C ALA A 204 13.04 -5.26 6.43
N LEU A 205 11.82 -5.73 6.69
CA LEU A 205 10.63 -4.87 6.70
C LEU A 205 10.75 -3.75 7.74
N ALA A 206 11.13 -4.08 8.98
CA ALA A 206 11.35 -3.07 10.02
C ALA A 206 12.46 -2.06 9.64
N ARG A 207 13.56 -2.52 9.03
CA ARG A 207 14.70 -1.68 8.60
C ARG A 207 14.34 -0.70 7.49
N MET A 208 13.39 -1.05 6.63
CA MET A 208 12.89 -0.17 5.58
C MET A 208 11.87 0.85 6.11
N GLY A 209 11.65 0.90 7.43
CA GLY A 209 10.62 1.74 8.02
C GLY A 209 9.20 1.27 7.70
N TYR A 210 9.03 0.07 7.15
CA TYR A 210 7.75 -0.39 6.62
C TYR A 210 6.69 -0.60 7.70
N ALA A 211 7.09 -1.08 8.89
CA ALA A 211 6.20 -1.18 10.05
C ALA A 211 5.69 0.21 10.47
N LYS A 212 6.62 1.16 10.56
CA LYS A 212 6.34 2.56 10.88
C LYS A 212 5.44 3.20 9.83
N GLN A 213 5.68 2.90 8.55
CA GLN A 213 4.92 3.42 7.43
C GLN A 213 3.52 2.82 7.37
N LEU A 214 3.34 1.52 7.61
CA LEU A 214 2.02 0.88 7.71
C LEU A 214 1.15 1.52 8.80
N GLU A 215 1.75 1.75 9.97
CA GLU A 215 1.09 2.39 11.11
C GLU A 215 0.73 3.85 10.80
N LEU A 216 1.67 4.59 10.22
CA LEU A 216 1.48 5.97 9.75
C LEU A 216 0.44 6.08 8.63
N ASP A 217 0.37 5.11 7.71
CA ASP A 217 -0.55 5.05 6.57
C ASP A 217 -1.96 4.55 6.97
N GLY A 218 -2.15 4.14 8.24
CA GLY A 218 -3.41 3.61 8.77
C GLY A 218 -3.78 2.23 8.21
N ARG A 219 -2.82 1.50 7.62
CA ARG A 219 -3.05 0.18 7.01
C ARG A 219 -2.97 -0.90 8.08
N LYS A 220 -4.12 -1.51 8.39
CA LYS A 220 -4.24 -2.54 9.42
C LYS A 220 -4.30 -3.97 8.88
N SER A 221 -3.87 -4.22 7.65
CA SER A 221 -3.99 -5.55 7.03
C SER A 221 -2.88 -5.81 6.02
N ILE A 222 -2.16 -6.93 6.21
CA ILE A 222 -1.11 -7.41 5.31
C ILE A 222 -1.30 -8.88 4.96
N ALA A 223 -0.82 -9.28 3.79
CA ALA A 223 -0.75 -10.69 3.39
C ALA A 223 0.71 -11.16 3.37
N ILE A 224 0.94 -12.35 3.89
CA ILE A 224 2.23 -13.03 3.94
C ILE A 224 2.11 -14.33 3.16
N VAL A 225 3.02 -14.55 2.23
CA VAL A 225 3.09 -15.75 1.41
C VAL A 225 4.39 -16.48 1.72
N ALA A 226 4.27 -17.63 2.39
CA ALA A 226 5.37 -18.56 2.60
C ALA A 226 5.52 -19.45 1.36
N THR A 227 6.56 -19.25 0.58
CA THR A 227 6.84 -20.06 -0.61
C THR A 227 7.78 -21.23 -0.31
N CYS A 228 7.91 -22.15 -1.27
CA CYS A 228 8.70 -23.39 -1.18
C CYS A 228 8.21 -24.36 -0.08
N CYS A 229 6.92 -24.38 0.23
CA CYS A 229 6.35 -25.30 1.21
C CYS A 229 6.49 -26.77 0.80
N ASP A 230 6.56 -27.04 -0.50
CA ASP A 230 6.84 -28.35 -1.10
C ASP A 230 8.24 -28.90 -0.77
N GLN A 231 9.17 -28.02 -0.35
CA GLN A 231 10.54 -28.40 0.04
C GLN A 231 10.68 -28.69 1.53
N PHE A 232 9.65 -28.40 2.34
CA PHE A 232 9.68 -28.63 3.79
C PHE A 232 9.60 -30.12 4.10
N ASP A 233 10.63 -30.71 4.69
CA ASP A 233 10.68 -32.15 4.94
C ASP A 233 10.39 -32.53 6.41
N THR A 234 10.46 -33.84 6.72
CA THR A 234 10.22 -34.33 8.07
C THR A 234 11.34 -33.97 9.05
N ILE A 235 12.54 -33.66 8.56
CA ILE A 235 13.68 -33.21 9.35
C ILE A 235 13.47 -31.74 9.72
N ASP A 236 13.04 -30.91 8.77
CA ASP A 236 12.66 -29.52 9.01
C ASP A 236 11.54 -29.44 10.04
N ALA A 237 10.49 -30.26 9.90
CA ALA A 237 9.41 -30.35 10.86
C ALA A 237 9.90 -30.71 12.26
N LYS A 238 10.85 -31.65 12.37
CA LYS A 238 11.46 -32.03 13.64
C LYS A 238 12.27 -30.89 14.26
N ASN A 239 13.03 -30.16 13.45
CA ASN A 239 13.85 -29.04 13.94
C ASN A 239 12.96 -27.88 14.41
N GLU A 240 11.86 -27.60 13.71
CA GLU A 240 10.98 -26.46 13.96
C GLU A 240 9.96 -26.72 15.09
N PHE A 241 9.45 -27.95 15.19
CA PHE A 241 8.36 -28.34 16.10
C PHE A 241 8.78 -29.34 17.18
N GLY A 242 10.01 -29.84 17.17
CA GLY A 242 10.46 -30.89 18.11
C GLY A 242 10.39 -30.52 19.59
N ALA A 243 10.31 -29.23 19.91
CA ALA A 243 10.11 -28.72 21.26
C ALA A 243 8.65 -28.79 21.76
N LEU A 244 7.68 -29.04 20.86
CA LEU A 244 6.26 -29.16 21.21
C LEU A 244 5.93 -30.62 21.56
N ASP A 245 5.44 -30.86 22.78
CA ASP A 245 5.14 -32.21 23.28
C ASP A 245 4.09 -32.95 22.41
N GLU A 246 3.05 -32.25 21.96
CA GLU A 246 1.99 -32.78 21.07
C GLU A 246 2.59 -33.32 19.76
N PHE A 247 3.58 -32.62 19.20
CA PHE A 247 4.25 -33.03 17.97
C PHE A 247 5.22 -34.18 18.23
N CYS A 248 6.07 -34.04 19.26
CA CYS A 248 7.18 -34.94 19.52
C CYS A 248 6.73 -36.38 19.78
N ALA A 249 5.65 -36.58 20.53
CA ALA A 249 5.12 -37.91 20.84
C ALA A 249 4.67 -38.65 19.56
N THR A 250 3.88 -37.98 18.73
CA THR A 250 3.31 -38.54 17.48
C THR A 250 4.39 -38.73 16.42
N PHE A 251 5.28 -37.75 16.25
CA PHE A 251 6.41 -37.81 15.32
C PHE A 251 7.33 -38.99 15.62
N ASN A 252 7.74 -39.18 16.88
CA ASN A 252 8.65 -40.27 17.25
C ASN A 252 8.02 -41.66 17.06
N SER A 253 6.70 -41.79 17.27
CA SER A 253 5.97 -43.03 17.01
C SER A 253 5.95 -43.38 15.52
N LEU A 254 5.67 -42.41 14.67
CA LEU A 254 5.63 -42.58 13.22
C LEU A 254 7.02 -42.73 12.60
N ASP A 255 8.02 -41.97 13.05
CA ASP A 255 9.42 -42.08 12.61
C ASP A 255 10.00 -43.47 12.88
N ARG A 256 9.71 -44.06 14.04
CA ARG A 256 10.11 -45.45 14.36
C ARG A 256 9.53 -46.46 13.37
N LYS A 257 8.28 -46.29 12.96
CA LYS A 257 7.60 -47.16 11.98
C LYS A 257 8.07 -46.89 10.54
N ALA A 258 8.46 -45.65 10.25
CA ALA A 258 8.94 -45.22 8.94
C ALA A 258 10.38 -45.65 8.65
N LYS A 259 11.20 -45.97 9.66
CA LYS A 259 12.60 -46.40 9.44
C LYS A 259 12.68 -47.67 8.60
N LYS A 260 13.55 -47.65 7.58
CA LYS A 260 13.80 -48.84 6.76
C LYS A 260 14.37 -49.96 7.64
N PRO A 261 13.92 -51.20 7.46
CA PRO A 261 14.52 -52.34 8.16
C PRO A 261 16.00 -52.44 7.78
N SER A 262 16.85 -52.76 8.73
CA SER A 262 18.29 -52.89 8.49
C SER A 262 18.58 -54.02 7.49
N ARG A 263 19.71 -53.94 6.78
CA ARG A 263 20.13 -54.98 5.82
C ARG A 263 20.24 -56.37 6.46
N GLN A 264 20.58 -56.42 7.75
CA GLN A 264 20.67 -57.65 8.55
C GLN A 264 19.29 -58.22 8.94
N GLU A 265 18.31 -57.37 9.25
CA GLU A 265 16.93 -57.80 9.50
C GLU A 265 16.25 -58.29 8.23
N LEU A 266 16.50 -57.63 7.09
CA LEU A 266 15.97 -58.06 5.80
C LEU A 266 16.53 -59.42 5.38
N GLN A 267 17.83 -59.68 5.61
CA GLN A 267 18.47 -60.95 5.24
C GLN A 267 17.82 -62.19 5.88
N ARG A 268 17.22 -62.04 7.06
CA ARG A 268 16.57 -63.13 7.81
C ARG A 268 15.10 -63.39 7.41
N LEU A 269 14.53 -62.54 6.55
CA LEU A 269 13.12 -62.60 6.15
C LEU A 269 12.96 -63.15 4.73
N SER A 270 11.84 -63.83 4.49
CA SER A 270 11.42 -64.29 3.16
C SER A 270 11.17 -63.11 2.19
N LEU A 271 11.13 -63.38 0.89
CA LEU A 271 10.88 -62.34 -0.13
C LEU A 271 9.53 -61.63 0.08
N ASP A 272 8.49 -62.35 0.49
CA ASP A 272 7.16 -61.78 0.72
C ASP A 272 7.08 -60.96 2.01
N GLU A 273 7.75 -61.39 3.09
CA GLU A 273 7.85 -60.61 4.33
C GLU A 273 8.66 -59.33 4.13
N ARG A 274 9.70 -59.35 3.27
CA ARG A 274 10.45 -58.14 2.90
C ARG A 274 9.57 -57.13 2.16
N LYS A 275 8.74 -57.59 1.21
CA LYS A 275 7.80 -56.73 0.49
C LYS A 275 6.80 -56.08 1.45
N ARG A 276 6.14 -56.89 2.29
CA ARG A 276 5.16 -56.39 3.27
C ARG A 276 5.76 -55.35 4.22
N ARG A 277 6.96 -55.62 4.74
CA ARG A 277 7.64 -54.70 5.68
C ARG A 277 8.12 -53.40 5.01
N ASN A 278 8.49 -53.46 3.73
CA ASN A 278 8.79 -52.25 2.96
C ASN A 278 7.53 -51.43 2.69
N GLU A 279 6.42 -52.08 2.32
CA GLU A 279 5.12 -51.44 2.12
C GLU A 279 4.62 -50.78 3.43
N GLU A 280 4.71 -51.47 4.56
CA GLU A 280 4.40 -50.93 5.90
C GLU A 280 5.25 -49.68 6.21
N ALA A 281 6.55 -49.73 5.93
CA ALA A 281 7.45 -48.59 6.13
C ALA A 281 7.15 -47.42 5.17
N ASP A 282 6.72 -47.69 3.93
CA ASP A 282 6.36 -46.66 2.95
C ASP A 282 4.99 -46.03 3.25
N VAL A 283 4.03 -46.79 3.78
CA VAL A 283 2.79 -46.25 4.36
C VAL A 283 3.10 -45.36 5.54
N ALA A 284 3.95 -45.82 6.48
CA ALA A 284 4.34 -45.03 7.64
C ALA A 284 5.11 -43.75 7.26
N ARG A 285 5.96 -43.80 6.21
CA ARG A 285 6.62 -42.60 5.65
C ARG A 285 5.61 -41.57 5.13
N ARG A 286 4.59 -42.03 4.39
CA ARG A 286 3.52 -41.14 3.89
C ARG A 286 2.72 -40.53 5.03
N GLN A 287 2.31 -41.35 6.01
CA GLN A 287 1.61 -40.87 7.21
C GLN A 287 2.44 -39.86 8.01
N LEU A 288 3.75 -40.10 8.15
CA LEU A 288 4.66 -39.18 8.81
C LEU A 288 4.74 -37.84 8.06
N LYS A 289 4.83 -37.87 6.73
CA LYS A 289 4.87 -36.66 5.90
C LYS A 289 3.56 -35.88 5.98
N GLU A 290 2.41 -36.54 5.84
CA GLU A 290 1.09 -35.93 5.99
C GLU A 290 0.89 -35.31 7.38
N PHE A 291 1.33 -35.99 8.44
CA PHE A 291 1.32 -35.45 9.80
C PHE A 291 2.17 -34.19 9.92
N CYS A 292 3.39 -34.18 9.35
CA CYS A 292 4.26 -33.01 9.37
C CYS A 292 3.66 -31.84 8.58
N ASP A 293 3.08 -32.09 7.41
CA ASP A 293 2.46 -31.07 6.57
C ASP A 293 1.21 -30.48 7.25
N ALA A 294 0.35 -31.32 7.84
CA ALA A 294 -0.82 -30.86 8.58
C ALA A 294 -0.44 -30.04 9.83
N PHE A 295 0.62 -30.45 10.54
CA PHE A 295 1.11 -29.71 11.70
C PHE A 295 1.73 -28.36 11.31
N ARG A 296 2.48 -28.33 10.21
CA ARG A 296 3.00 -27.09 9.59
C ARG A 296 1.85 -26.14 9.25
N ASP A 297 0.83 -26.63 8.55
CA ASP A 297 -0.30 -25.80 8.09
C ASP A 297 -1.10 -25.20 9.25
N LYS A 298 -1.14 -25.89 10.38
CA LYS A 298 -1.75 -25.40 11.62
C LYS A 298 -0.87 -24.39 12.37
N GLN A 299 0.43 -24.67 12.54
CA GLN A 299 1.28 -23.91 13.46
C GLN A 299 1.98 -22.71 12.83
N ILE A 300 2.39 -22.80 11.57
CA ILE A 300 3.16 -21.72 10.93
C ILE A 300 2.34 -20.41 10.86
N PRO A 301 1.06 -20.40 10.46
CA PRO A 301 0.28 -19.15 10.42
C PRO A 301 0.17 -18.47 11.79
N ILE A 302 0.02 -19.25 12.87
CA ILE A 302 -0.04 -18.74 14.25
C ILE A 302 1.28 -18.07 14.62
N ARG A 303 2.41 -18.77 14.42
CA ARG A 303 3.75 -18.23 14.72
C ARG A 303 4.08 -16.99 13.87
N VAL A 304 3.71 -17.00 12.59
CA VAL A 304 3.88 -15.83 11.72
C VAL A 304 3.07 -14.65 12.24
N SER A 305 1.81 -14.86 12.62
CA SER A 305 1.00 -13.79 13.19
C SER A 305 1.62 -13.24 14.48
N GLU A 306 2.11 -14.10 15.38
CA GLU A 306 2.75 -13.69 16.64
C GLU A 306 4.03 -12.89 16.40
N GLU A 307 4.94 -13.37 15.53
CA GLU A 307 6.21 -12.70 15.25
C GLU A 307 6.02 -11.36 14.52
N TYR A 308 5.11 -11.30 13.56
CA TYR A 308 4.89 -10.07 12.81
C TYR A 308 4.03 -9.07 13.58
N ASN A 309 3.11 -9.49 14.46
CA ASN A 309 2.39 -8.57 15.34
C ASN A 309 3.32 -7.88 16.35
N LYS A 310 4.39 -8.55 16.81
CA LYS A 310 5.43 -7.90 17.64
C LYS A 310 6.09 -6.71 16.92
N LEU A 311 6.13 -6.73 15.59
CA LEU A 311 6.76 -5.70 14.77
C LEU A 311 5.77 -4.65 14.25
N LEU A 312 4.53 -5.06 13.95
CA LEU A 312 3.51 -4.24 13.29
C LEU A 312 2.42 -3.72 14.24
N GLY A 313 2.51 -4.04 15.54
CA GLY A 313 1.54 -3.63 16.57
C GLY A 313 0.33 -4.57 16.69
N GLU A 314 -0.31 -4.58 17.87
CA GLU A 314 -1.37 -5.52 18.28
C GLU A 314 -2.72 -5.39 17.52
N GLY A 315 -2.80 -4.56 16.46
CA GLY A 315 -4.03 -4.28 15.71
C GLY A 315 -3.98 -4.65 14.23
N THR A 316 -2.90 -5.26 13.74
CA THR A 316 -2.71 -5.58 12.31
C THR A 316 -3.25 -6.98 12.00
N GLU A 317 -4.18 -7.07 11.05
CA GLU A 317 -4.67 -8.33 10.50
C GLU A 317 -3.62 -8.93 9.57
N ILE A 318 -3.12 -10.12 9.90
CA ILE A 318 -2.11 -10.83 9.11
C ILE A 318 -2.72 -12.08 8.49
N LYS A 319 -2.81 -12.10 7.16
CA LYS A 319 -3.24 -13.28 6.40
C LYS A 319 -2.01 -14.04 5.91
N CYS A 320 -1.90 -15.33 6.22
CA CYS A 320 -0.75 -16.16 5.86
C CYS A 320 -1.16 -17.28 4.90
N PHE A 321 -0.47 -17.39 3.77
CA PHE A 321 -0.65 -18.44 2.75
C PHE A 321 0.62 -19.29 2.65
N LEU A 322 0.50 -20.61 2.75
CA LEU A 322 1.60 -21.56 2.64
C LEU A 322 1.61 -22.21 1.26
N VAL A 323 2.33 -21.62 0.30
CA VAL A 323 2.23 -21.99 -1.10
C VAL A 323 3.26 -23.01 -1.56
N ALA A 324 2.77 -24.06 -2.23
CA ALA A 324 3.58 -25.12 -2.83
C ALA A 324 3.74 -24.90 -4.35
N SER A 325 4.55 -23.89 -4.71
CA SER A 325 4.66 -23.41 -6.11
C SER A 325 5.08 -24.48 -7.12
N LYS A 326 6.07 -25.32 -6.80
CA LYS A 326 6.56 -26.32 -7.74
C LYS A 326 5.52 -27.41 -7.99
N GLN A 327 4.88 -27.88 -6.91
CA GLN A 327 3.82 -28.87 -7.01
C GLN A 327 2.66 -28.36 -7.85
N TYR A 328 2.27 -27.09 -7.70
CA TYR A 328 1.22 -26.49 -8.51
C TYR A 328 1.56 -26.42 -10.00
N GLN A 329 2.83 -26.14 -10.36
CA GLN A 329 3.28 -26.11 -11.76
C GLN A 329 3.24 -27.49 -12.44
N ASP A 330 3.40 -28.56 -11.66
CA ASP A 330 3.33 -29.94 -12.15
C ASP A 330 1.86 -30.44 -12.28
N LEU A 331 0.89 -29.66 -11.81
CA LEU A 331 -0.54 -29.98 -11.83
C LEU A 331 -1.28 -29.15 -12.88
N ASP A 332 -2.44 -29.64 -13.30
CA ASP A 332 -3.36 -28.86 -14.13
C ASP A 332 -4.06 -27.79 -13.27
N PRO A 333 -3.85 -26.48 -13.54
CA PRO A 333 -4.46 -25.39 -12.77
C PRO A 333 -5.99 -25.40 -12.76
N ASP A 334 -6.61 -25.99 -13.77
CA ASP A 334 -8.06 -26.00 -13.97
C ASP A 334 -8.72 -27.29 -13.45
N SER A 335 -7.95 -28.22 -12.86
CA SER A 335 -8.53 -29.41 -12.25
C SER A 335 -9.11 -29.11 -10.87
N GLU A 336 -10.30 -29.64 -10.57
CA GLU A 336 -10.92 -29.59 -9.24
C GLU A 336 -10.26 -30.57 -8.24
N ASP A 337 -9.01 -30.96 -8.49
CA ASP A 337 -8.32 -31.95 -7.66
C ASP A 337 -7.99 -31.37 -6.28
N ILE A 338 -8.26 -32.17 -5.25
CA ILE A 338 -7.89 -31.86 -3.84
C ILE A 338 -6.39 -31.55 -3.72
N LEU A 339 -5.55 -32.09 -4.61
CA LEU A 339 -4.12 -31.84 -4.62
C LEU A 339 -3.76 -30.41 -5.03
N VAL A 340 -4.53 -29.80 -5.95
CA VAL A 340 -4.37 -28.41 -6.37
C VAL A 340 -4.73 -27.48 -5.22
N GLU A 341 -5.84 -27.74 -4.55
CA GLU A 341 -6.27 -27.00 -3.34
C GLU A 341 -5.23 -27.05 -2.21
N LYS A 342 -4.56 -28.20 -2.02
CA LYS A 342 -3.49 -28.35 -1.01
C LYS A 342 -2.28 -27.45 -1.26
N THR A 343 -2.10 -26.93 -2.48
CA THR A 343 -0.97 -26.03 -2.79
C THR A 343 -1.14 -24.61 -2.26
N GLN A 344 -2.34 -24.25 -1.81
CA GLN A 344 -2.74 -22.90 -1.37
C GLN A 344 -2.67 -21.79 -2.43
N ILE A 345 -2.26 -22.08 -3.67
CA ILE A 345 -2.21 -21.11 -4.76
C ILE A 345 -3.61 -20.69 -5.22
N PRO A 346 -4.61 -21.59 -5.39
CA PRO A 346 -5.99 -21.19 -5.69
C PRO A 346 -6.55 -20.18 -4.69
N GLN A 347 -6.33 -20.41 -3.40
CA GLN A 347 -6.80 -19.55 -2.31
C GLN A 347 -6.09 -18.20 -2.32
N LEU A 348 -4.80 -18.16 -2.67
CA LEU A 348 -4.07 -16.92 -2.89
C LEU A 348 -4.61 -16.15 -4.12
N ARG A 349 -4.92 -16.85 -5.23
CA ARG A 349 -5.54 -16.25 -6.42
C ARG A 349 -6.91 -15.65 -6.09
N ASP A 350 -7.72 -16.38 -5.32
CA ASP A 350 -9.03 -15.91 -4.86
C ASP A 350 -8.92 -14.73 -3.91
N TYR A 351 -7.94 -14.72 -3.00
CA TYR A 351 -7.66 -13.55 -2.17
C TYR A 351 -7.35 -12.32 -3.03
N CYS A 352 -6.45 -12.45 -4.01
CA CYS A 352 -6.09 -11.36 -4.93
C CYS A 352 -7.29 -10.86 -5.76
N ARG A 353 -8.23 -11.76 -6.13
CA ARG A 353 -9.48 -11.39 -6.82
C ARG A 353 -10.44 -10.64 -5.91
N ARG A 354 -10.64 -11.12 -4.68
CA ARG A 354 -11.64 -10.59 -3.74
C ARG A 354 -11.31 -9.19 -3.25
N VAL A 355 -10.03 -8.84 -3.12
CA VAL A 355 -9.58 -7.50 -2.68
C VAL A 355 -10.21 -6.36 -3.52
N PRO A 356 -9.98 -6.27 -4.85
CA PRO A 356 -10.58 -5.22 -5.67
C PRO A 356 -12.08 -5.42 -5.87
N MET A 357 -12.59 -6.66 -5.86
CA MET A 357 -14.04 -6.91 -5.94
C MET A 357 -14.78 -6.29 -4.74
N ASN A 358 -14.26 -6.45 -3.52
CA ASN A 358 -14.86 -5.84 -2.33
C ASN A 358 -14.87 -4.32 -2.41
N GLN A 359 -13.76 -3.71 -2.86
CA GLN A 359 -13.69 -2.27 -3.08
C GLN A 359 -14.72 -1.81 -4.12
N ARG A 360 -14.83 -2.51 -5.25
CA ARG A 360 -15.79 -2.20 -6.32
C ARG A 360 -17.25 -2.44 -5.89
N ALA A 361 -17.54 -3.52 -5.18
CA ALA A 361 -18.87 -3.81 -4.66
C ALA A 361 -19.32 -2.69 -3.72
N GLN A 362 -18.44 -2.24 -2.82
CA GLN A 362 -18.72 -1.10 -1.96
C GLN A 362 -18.97 0.19 -2.77
N LEU A 363 -18.17 0.47 -3.80
CA LEU A 363 -18.38 1.63 -4.67
C LEU A 363 -19.72 1.56 -5.42
N VAL A 364 -20.09 0.39 -5.95
CA VAL A 364 -21.37 0.17 -6.64
C VAL A 364 -22.54 0.29 -5.68
N LYS A 365 -22.43 -0.27 -4.47
CA LYS A 365 -23.43 -0.12 -3.40
C LYS A 365 -23.65 1.34 -3.08
N ASN A 366 -22.57 2.08 -2.88
CA ASN A 366 -22.62 3.51 -2.60
C ASN A 366 -23.27 4.27 -3.76
N PHE A 367 -22.92 3.97 -5.01
CA PHE A 367 -23.55 4.57 -6.18
C PHE A 367 -25.07 4.29 -6.25
N ILE A 368 -25.49 3.04 -6.05
CA ILE A 368 -26.91 2.67 -6.08
C ILE A 368 -27.67 3.33 -4.91
N HIS A 369 -27.08 3.29 -3.71
CA HIS A 369 -27.73 3.75 -2.49
C HIS A 369 -27.78 5.28 -2.39
N PHE A 370 -26.75 5.98 -2.91
CA PHE A 370 -26.66 7.43 -2.83
C PHE A 370 -27.14 8.11 -4.13
N ASP A 371 -26.59 7.75 -5.30
CA ASP A 371 -26.88 8.48 -6.54
C ASP A 371 -28.21 8.06 -7.17
N VAL A 372 -28.45 6.75 -7.30
CA VAL A 372 -29.69 6.26 -7.92
C VAL A 372 -30.89 6.57 -7.04
N LEU A 373 -30.80 6.30 -5.73
CA LEU A 373 -31.91 6.56 -4.80
C LEU A 373 -32.30 8.03 -4.79
N ARG A 374 -31.33 8.95 -4.78
CA ARG A 374 -31.56 10.39 -4.86
C ARG A 374 -32.30 10.80 -6.12
N ARG A 375 -31.81 10.39 -7.29
CA ARG A 375 -32.45 10.75 -8.58
C ARG A 375 -33.87 10.19 -8.70
N VAL A 376 -34.11 8.99 -8.20
CA VAL A 376 -35.45 8.39 -8.17
C VAL A 376 -36.37 9.18 -7.24
N SER A 377 -35.90 9.56 -6.05
CA SER A 377 -36.68 10.38 -5.11
C SER A 377 -37.07 11.74 -5.70
N ASP A 378 -36.15 12.43 -6.40
CA ASP A 378 -36.44 13.71 -7.06
C ASP A 378 -37.56 13.57 -8.11
N VAL A 379 -37.52 12.52 -8.93
CA VAL A 379 -38.56 12.24 -9.94
C VAL A 379 -39.87 11.87 -9.25
N LYS A 380 -39.83 11.15 -8.13
CA LYS A 380 -41.03 10.77 -7.37
C LYS A 380 -41.74 11.99 -6.79
N VAL A 381 -40.99 12.96 -6.26
CA VAL A 381 -41.54 14.25 -5.79
C VAL A 381 -42.19 15.03 -6.93
N LEU A 382 -41.61 15.01 -8.13
CA LEU A 382 -42.18 15.69 -9.31
C LEU A 382 -43.49 15.06 -9.81
N VAL A 383 -43.61 13.74 -9.67
CA VAL A 383 -44.74 12.97 -10.19
C VAL A 383 -45.91 12.92 -9.21
N GLU A 384 -45.63 12.87 -7.91
CA GLU A 384 -46.64 12.81 -6.84
C GLU A 384 -47.01 14.21 -6.32
N ASP A 385 -47.86 14.93 -7.07
CA ASP A 385 -48.39 16.23 -6.63
C ASP A 385 -49.32 16.09 -5.41
N LEU A 386 -49.47 17.19 -4.67
CA LEU A 386 -50.35 17.34 -3.51
C LEU A 386 -51.88 17.13 -3.73
N GLY A 387 -52.30 16.60 -4.89
CA GLY A 387 -53.70 16.38 -5.22
C GLY A 387 -54.56 17.66 -5.16
N SER A 388 -55.88 17.47 -5.04
CA SER A 388 -56.88 18.56 -5.01
C SER A 388 -57.05 19.19 -3.62
N LEU A 389 -55.96 19.71 -3.03
CA LEU A 389 -56.04 20.58 -1.85
C LEU A 389 -56.59 21.97 -2.22
N SER A 390 -57.29 22.61 -1.27
CA SER A 390 -57.74 23.99 -1.42
C SER A 390 -56.55 24.96 -1.48
N GLU A 391 -56.71 26.06 -2.23
CA GLU A 391 -55.64 27.03 -2.43
C GLU A 391 -55.16 27.68 -1.11
N GLN A 392 -56.06 27.86 -0.14
CA GLN A 392 -55.73 28.38 1.19
C GLN A 392 -54.87 27.40 2.01
N ILE A 393 -55.22 26.11 2.04
CA ILE A 393 -54.47 25.09 2.79
C ILE A 393 -53.08 24.91 2.18
N ARG A 394 -52.99 24.85 0.85
CA ARG A 394 -51.71 24.75 0.12
C ARG A 394 -50.78 25.93 0.45
N LYS A 395 -51.31 27.16 0.47
CA LYS A 395 -50.54 28.36 0.80
C LYS A 395 -50.09 28.38 2.27
N CYS A 396 -50.93 27.91 3.18
CA CYS A 396 -50.59 27.74 4.60
C CYS A 396 -49.40 26.78 4.78
N ILE A 397 -49.53 25.57 4.22
CA ILE A 397 -48.48 24.53 4.27
C ILE A 397 -47.18 25.04 3.66
N CYS A 398 -47.23 25.70 2.49
CA CYS A 398 -46.05 26.26 1.82
C CYS A 398 -45.32 27.28 2.70
N THR A 399 -46.06 28.19 3.33
CA THR A 399 -45.46 29.26 4.15
C THR A 399 -44.78 28.69 5.41
N GLU A 400 -45.42 27.74 6.08
CA GLU A 400 -44.85 27.08 7.27
C GLU A 400 -43.63 26.22 6.91
N LEU A 401 -43.67 25.54 5.75
CA LEU A 401 -42.56 24.76 5.23
C LEU A 401 -41.35 25.60 4.83
N GLU A 402 -41.58 26.71 4.13
CA GLU A 402 -40.52 27.66 3.77
C GLU A 402 -39.85 28.22 5.03
N LYS A 403 -40.63 28.52 6.08
CA LYS A 403 -40.09 28.94 7.37
C LYS A 403 -39.27 27.86 8.05
N ALA A 404 -39.76 26.61 8.08
CA ALA A 404 -39.02 25.49 8.64
C ALA A 404 -37.72 25.20 7.86
N ALA A 405 -37.75 25.30 6.53
CA ALA A 405 -36.59 25.12 5.67
C ALA A 405 -35.57 26.26 5.85
N HIS A 406 -36.04 27.49 6.05
CA HIS A 406 -35.18 28.63 6.37
C HIS A 406 -34.44 28.44 7.70
N ASN A 407 -35.17 28.09 8.78
CA ASN A 407 -34.57 27.79 10.07
C ASN A 407 -33.55 26.63 10.00
N MET A 408 -33.88 25.60 9.22
CA MET A 408 -32.97 24.48 9.00
C MET A 408 -31.70 24.92 8.28
N LYS A 409 -31.82 25.78 7.26
CA LYS A 409 -30.67 26.33 6.55
C LYS A 409 -29.77 27.15 7.48
N GLU A 410 -30.33 28.02 8.30
CA GLU A 410 -29.54 28.78 9.29
C GLU A 410 -28.81 27.84 10.26
N ALA A 411 -29.47 26.79 10.74
CA ALA A 411 -28.84 25.80 11.61
C ALA A 411 -27.72 25.01 10.90
N LEU A 412 -27.85 24.73 9.60
CA LEU A 412 -26.80 24.09 8.80
C LEU A 412 -25.58 25.00 8.62
N ASP A 413 -25.81 26.28 8.33
CA ASP A 413 -24.74 27.28 8.22
C ASP A 413 -24.00 27.42 9.57
N GLU A 414 -24.72 27.41 10.71
CA GLU A 414 -24.09 27.41 12.04
C GLU A 414 -23.25 26.14 12.31
N LEU A 415 -23.74 24.97 11.90
CA LEU A 415 -23.01 23.69 12.06
C LEU A 415 -21.74 23.64 11.20
N GLU A 416 -21.80 24.15 9.98
CA GLU A 416 -20.65 24.26 9.08
C GLU A 416 -19.56 25.14 9.71
N VAL A 417 -19.91 26.36 10.14
CA VAL A 417 -18.97 27.26 10.84
C VAL A 417 -18.39 26.62 12.11
N ALA A 418 -19.20 25.86 12.85
CA ALA A 418 -18.73 25.15 14.03
C ALA A 418 -17.77 23.99 13.68
N CYS A 419 -17.99 23.29 12.57
CA CYS A 419 -17.10 22.26 12.06
C CYS A 419 -15.75 22.86 11.61
N ASP A 420 -15.79 23.93 10.81
CA ASP A 420 -14.58 24.62 10.34
C ASP A 420 -13.74 25.15 11.52
N LYS A 421 -14.38 25.73 12.55
CA LYS A 421 -13.67 26.16 13.76
C LYS A 421 -12.98 25.01 14.48
N ARG A 422 -13.60 23.83 14.60
CA ARG A 422 -12.99 22.65 15.23
C ARG A 422 -11.81 22.14 14.43
N ILE A 423 -11.97 22.00 13.11
CA ILE A 423 -10.91 21.54 12.21
C ILE A 423 -9.75 22.54 12.17
N SER A 424 -10.03 23.83 12.06
CA SER A 424 -9.02 24.90 12.09
C SER A 424 -8.27 24.94 13.42
N LYS A 425 -8.95 24.75 14.55
CA LYS A 425 -8.29 24.65 15.85
C LYS A 425 -7.36 23.42 15.91
N CYS A 426 -7.85 22.25 15.50
CA CYS A 426 -7.04 21.03 15.44
C CYS A 426 -5.79 21.25 14.58
N ARG A 427 -5.94 21.82 13.38
CA ARG A 427 -4.85 22.22 12.49
C ARG A 427 -3.84 23.12 13.22
N ASP A 428 -4.30 24.16 13.89
CA ASP A 428 -3.43 25.15 14.54
C ASP A 428 -2.67 24.53 15.73
N ASP A 429 -3.33 23.66 16.51
CA ASP A 429 -2.71 22.89 17.59
C ASP A 429 -1.60 21.96 17.04
N ILE A 430 -1.88 21.24 15.96
CA ILE A 430 -0.88 20.39 15.26
C ILE A 430 0.29 21.23 14.74
N MET A 431 0.00 22.40 14.15
CA MET A 431 1.02 23.28 13.61
C MET A 431 1.98 23.78 14.70
N ASN A 432 1.46 24.10 15.88
CA ASN A 432 2.29 24.48 17.03
C ASN A 432 3.18 23.31 17.49
N ASP A 433 2.64 22.09 17.55
CA ASP A 433 3.42 20.92 17.94
C ASP A 433 4.51 20.55 16.92
N ILE A 434 4.22 20.69 15.62
CA ILE A 434 5.22 20.48 14.56
C ILE A 434 6.33 21.53 14.63
N GLU A 435 6.02 22.78 14.96
CA GLU A 435 7.04 23.81 15.19
C GLU A 435 8.03 23.37 16.28
N VAL A 436 7.50 22.90 17.42
CA VAL A 436 8.31 22.39 18.53
C VAL A 436 9.14 21.16 18.12
N LEU A 437 8.60 20.27 17.27
CA LEU A 437 9.35 19.14 16.73
C LEU A 437 10.47 19.57 15.79
N ALA A 438 10.21 20.56 14.92
CA ALA A 438 11.20 21.09 13.99
C ALA A 438 12.37 21.77 14.73
N GLU A 439 12.07 22.52 15.80
CA GLU A 439 13.09 23.12 16.67
C GLU A 439 13.98 22.06 17.35
N LYS A 440 13.41 20.91 17.72
CA LYS A 440 14.14 19.77 18.31
C LYS A 440 14.91 18.94 17.28
N GLY A 441 14.62 19.08 15.99
CA GLY A 441 15.27 18.30 14.93
C GLY A 441 16.77 18.57 14.82
N LEU A 442 17.19 19.83 14.84
CA LEU A 442 18.61 20.19 14.73
C LEU A 442 19.46 19.70 15.93
N PRO A 443 19.04 19.90 17.20
CA PRO A 443 19.72 19.31 18.36
C PRO A 443 19.85 17.78 18.26
N HIS A 444 18.81 17.09 17.78
CA HIS A 444 18.83 15.63 17.58
C HIS A 444 19.89 15.22 16.54
N CYS A 445 19.98 15.90 15.40
CA CYS A 445 21.02 15.63 14.41
C CYS A 445 22.44 15.74 14.98
N HIS A 446 22.69 16.75 15.81
CA HIS A 446 23.97 16.91 16.50
C HIS A 446 24.24 15.80 17.53
N GLU A 447 23.20 15.27 18.18
CA GLU A 447 23.30 14.08 19.02
C GLU A 447 23.61 12.81 18.21
N VAL A 448 22.94 12.62 17.07
CA VAL A 448 23.20 11.53 16.13
C VAL A 448 24.66 11.55 15.65
N LEU A 449 25.17 12.71 15.23
CA LEU A 449 26.58 12.86 14.81
C LEU A 449 27.56 12.54 15.96
N ARG A 450 27.27 12.97 17.19
CA ARG A 450 28.09 12.64 18.38
C ARG A 450 28.04 11.14 18.71
N GLY A 451 26.87 10.52 18.60
CA GLY A 451 26.71 9.07 18.75
C GLY A 451 27.52 8.33 17.69
N PHE A 452 27.42 8.76 16.43
CA PHE A 452 28.15 8.17 15.32
C PHE A 452 29.67 8.28 15.50
N HIS A 453 30.16 9.43 15.98
CA HIS A 453 31.57 9.63 16.31
C HIS A 453 32.09 8.66 17.37
N LYS A 454 31.28 8.34 18.39
CA LYS A 454 31.64 7.40 19.46
C LYS A 454 31.60 5.95 18.98
N SER A 455 30.67 5.62 18.09
CA SER A 455 30.40 4.24 17.68
C SER A 455 31.19 3.78 16.46
N PHE A 456 31.67 4.68 15.61
CA PHE A 456 32.28 4.32 14.32
C PHE A 456 33.61 5.05 14.06
N GLN A 457 34.51 4.34 13.37
CA GLN A 457 35.80 4.89 12.93
C GLN A 457 35.65 5.88 11.76
N SER A 458 36.67 6.74 11.57
CA SER A 458 36.68 7.76 10.52
C SER A 458 36.56 7.19 9.10
N SER A 459 37.08 5.99 8.85
CA SER A 459 36.97 5.30 7.56
C SER A 459 35.51 4.94 7.24
N THR A 460 34.76 4.46 8.23
CA THR A 460 33.33 4.14 8.11
C THR A 460 32.51 5.40 7.85
N PHE A 461 32.73 6.48 8.59
CA PHE A 461 32.01 7.74 8.37
C PHE A 461 32.28 8.32 6.97
N ARG A 462 33.51 8.15 6.46
CA ARG A 462 33.85 8.55 5.09
C ARG A 462 33.12 7.73 4.04
N ALA A 463 33.03 6.42 4.21
CA ALA A 463 32.25 5.57 3.30
C ALA A 463 30.76 5.98 3.30
N VAL A 464 30.20 6.31 4.47
CA VAL A 464 28.82 6.84 4.58
C VAL A 464 28.67 8.15 3.82
N CYS A 465 29.61 9.10 3.98
CA CYS A 465 29.56 10.38 3.28
C CYS A 465 29.70 10.22 1.77
N LYS A 466 30.63 9.37 1.30
CA LYS A 466 30.79 9.07 -0.15
C LYS A 466 29.48 8.59 -0.77
N ARG A 467 28.74 7.75 -0.05
CA ARG A 467 27.47 7.16 -0.49
C ARG A 467 26.25 8.04 -0.17
N GLY A 468 26.43 9.35 -0.04
CA GLY A 468 25.36 10.32 0.20
C GLY A 468 24.58 10.08 1.50
N GLY A 469 25.26 9.67 2.58
CA GLY A 469 24.67 9.47 3.90
C GLY A 469 24.10 8.07 4.16
N THR A 470 24.33 7.10 3.27
CA THR A 470 23.80 5.74 3.38
C THR A 470 24.89 4.68 3.29
N CYS A 471 24.87 3.67 4.17
CA CYS A 471 25.78 2.52 4.06
C CYS A 471 25.01 1.20 4.19
N ASN A 472 24.91 0.46 3.08
CA ASN A 472 24.22 -0.83 2.96
C ASN A 472 25.07 -2.02 3.48
N HIS A 473 25.88 -1.84 4.53
CA HIS A 473 26.54 -3.00 5.11
C HIS A 473 25.50 -3.91 5.79
N THR A 474 25.41 -5.14 5.30
CA THR A 474 24.54 -6.20 5.80
C THR A 474 24.89 -6.52 7.26
N GLY A 475 24.10 -5.97 8.20
CA GLY A 475 24.15 -6.35 9.61
C GLY A 475 23.77 -5.27 10.62
N GLN A 476 23.77 -3.98 10.26
CA GLN A 476 23.45 -2.91 11.22
C GLN A 476 22.65 -1.78 10.56
N GLY A 477 21.38 -1.58 10.97
CA GLY A 477 20.57 -0.42 10.59
C GLY A 477 21.14 0.94 11.07
N GLN A 478 22.14 0.91 11.96
CA GLN A 478 22.81 2.09 12.53
C GLN A 478 23.66 2.91 11.55
N ARG A 479 23.72 2.57 10.25
CA ARG A 479 24.61 3.23 9.27
C ARG A 479 23.88 4.06 8.20
N ASN A 480 22.56 4.24 8.29
CA ASN A 480 21.84 5.19 7.46
C ASN A 480 21.68 6.52 8.22
N LEU A 481 22.55 7.47 7.92
CA LEU A 481 22.58 8.76 8.61
C LEU A 481 21.36 9.61 8.27
N ASN A 482 20.88 9.54 7.03
CA ASN A 482 19.70 10.27 6.57
C ASN A 482 18.43 9.84 7.32
N GLN A 483 18.26 8.53 7.57
CA GLN A 483 17.13 8.02 8.37
C GLN A 483 17.25 8.46 9.84
N LEU A 484 18.44 8.33 10.44
CA LEU A 484 18.67 8.70 11.84
C LEU A 484 18.39 10.19 12.11
N PHE A 485 18.64 11.07 11.12
CA PHE A 485 18.29 12.49 11.22
C PHE A 485 16.77 12.73 11.25
N LEU A 486 15.99 11.92 10.55
CA LEU A 486 14.52 12.05 10.50
C LEU A 486 13.82 11.40 11.70
N ASP A 487 14.46 10.43 12.37
CA ASP A 487 13.84 9.63 13.44
C ASP A 487 13.13 10.44 14.52
N SER A 488 13.71 11.56 14.98
CA SER A 488 13.09 12.43 15.98
C SER A 488 11.76 13.02 15.50
N MET A 489 11.74 13.51 14.25
CA MET A 489 10.55 14.10 13.66
C MET A 489 9.50 13.04 13.34
N GLU A 490 9.91 11.89 12.78
CA GLU A 490 8.99 10.79 12.49
C GLU A 490 8.35 10.20 13.75
N ASN A 491 9.13 9.99 14.82
CA ASN A 491 8.60 9.47 16.09
C ASN A 491 7.72 10.51 16.80
N GLY A 492 8.05 11.79 16.66
CA GLY A 492 7.20 12.89 17.15
C GLY A 492 5.86 12.91 16.42
N LEU A 493 5.88 12.84 15.09
CA LEU A 493 4.68 12.86 14.25
C LEU A 493 3.78 11.64 14.48
N LEU A 494 4.35 10.44 14.64
CA LEU A 494 3.59 9.24 15.04
C LEU A 494 2.70 9.48 16.25
N LYS A 495 3.29 10.02 17.33
CA LYS A 495 2.58 10.29 18.59
C LYS A 495 1.50 11.35 18.44
N LEU A 496 1.77 12.38 17.63
CA LEU A 496 0.78 13.41 17.33
C LEU A 496 -0.38 12.82 16.51
N TRP A 497 -0.07 11.95 15.56
CA TRP A 497 -1.04 11.39 14.60
C TRP A 497 -2.05 10.47 15.28
N GLU A 498 -1.66 9.78 16.36
CA GLU A 498 -2.56 8.92 17.16
C GLU A 498 -3.85 9.64 17.59
N HIS A 499 -3.78 10.95 17.85
CA HIS A 499 -4.89 11.74 18.39
C HIS A 499 -5.42 12.75 17.37
N CYS A 500 -4.53 13.39 16.60
CA CYS A 500 -4.89 14.42 15.63
C CYS A 500 -5.94 13.96 14.60
N TRP A 501 -5.74 12.81 13.96
CA TRP A 501 -6.65 12.37 12.90
C TRP A 501 -7.98 11.90 13.48
N ALA A 502 -7.97 11.35 14.71
CA ALA A 502 -9.17 11.01 15.43
C ALA A 502 -10.03 12.27 15.70
N ASP A 503 -9.41 13.38 16.10
CA ASP A 503 -10.13 14.65 16.35
C ASP A 503 -10.76 15.24 15.07
N VAL A 504 -10.07 15.12 13.93
CA VAL A 504 -10.62 15.54 12.62
C VAL A 504 -11.77 14.62 12.20
N GLU A 505 -11.59 13.30 12.27
CA GLU A 505 -12.63 12.32 11.96
C GLU A 505 -13.85 12.47 12.88
N GLU A 506 -13.64 12.73 14.18
CA GLU A 506 -14.69 13.02 15.15
C GLU A 506 -15.42 14.32 14.79
N SER A 507 -14.70 15.39 14.44
CA SER A 507 -15.31 16.66 14.05
C SER A 507 -16.23 16.53 12.83
N LEU A 508 -15.82 15.74 11.84
CA LEU A 508 -16.64 15.42 10.65
C LEU A 508 -17.83 14.51 11.00
N SER A 509 -17.62 13.53 11.87
CA SER A 509 -18.68 12.62 12.34
C SER A 509 -19.74 13.38 13.15
N VAL A 510 -19.34 14.30 14.02
CA VAL A 510 -20.24 15.17 14.79
C VAL A 510 -21.02 16.10 13.86
N PHE A 511 -20.37 16.70 12.86
CA PHE A 511 -21.05 17.52 11.84
C PHE A 511 -22.14 16.71 11.12
N THR A 512 -21.79 15.58 10.53
CA THR A 512 -22.72 14.75 9.77
C THR A 512 -23.85 14.16 10.64
N ALA A 513 -23.55 13.71 11.86
CA ALA A 513 -24.58 13.29 12.81
C ALA A 513 -25.54 14.42 13.17
N SER A 514 -25.05 15.64 13.36
CA SER A 514 -25.88 16.82 13.65
C SER A 514 -26.78 17.18 12.46
N VAL A 515 -26.27 17.08 11.23
CA VAL A 515 -27.05 17.26 10.00
C VAL A 515 -28.19 16.24 9.91
N VAL A 516 -27.90 14.95 10.16
CA VAL A 516 -28.91 13.89 10.15
C VAL A 516 -29.98 14.12 11.24
N MET A 517 -29.57 14.61 12.42
CA MET A 517 -30.50 14.98 13.49
C MET A 517 -31.40 16.16 13.10
N LEU A 518 -30.86 17.20 12.46
CA LEU A 518 -31.65 18.33 11.93
C LEU A 518 -32.65 17.86 10.87
N LEU A 519 -32.24 16.97 9.96
CA LEU A 519 -33.11 16.33 8.98
C LEU A 519 -34.26 15.57 9.63
N GLY A 520 -33.97 14.78 10.67
CA GLY A 520 -34.99 14.08 11.45
C GLY A 520 -35.97 15.03 12.16
N GLY A 521 -35.46 16.14 12.69
CA GLY A 521 -36.26 17.21 13.29
C GLY A 521 -37.21 17.86 12.28
N PHE A 522 -36.69 18.24 11.11
CA PHE A 522 -37.48 18.80 10.02
C PHE A 522 -38.56 17.83 9.53
N LYS A 523 -38.22 16.53 9.37
CA LYS A 523 -39.16 15.46 9.02
C LYS A 523 -40.32 15.34 10.02
N SER A 524 -40.01 15.40 11.31
CA SER A 524 -41.01 15.36 12.38
C SER A 524 -41.92 16.59 12.33
N GLU A 525 -41.35 17.78 12.20
CA GLU A 525 -42.12 19.02 12.16
C GLU A 525 -43.02 19.10 10.93
N TRP A 526 -42.53 18.69 9.78
CA TRP A 526 -43.34 18.58 8.57
C TRP A 526 -44.51 17.61 8.74
N THR A 527 -44.27 16.43 9.33
CA THR A 527 -45.34 15.44 9.56
C THR A 527 -46.45 16.05 10.42
N LYS A 528 -46.10 16.81 11.47
CA LYS A 528 -47.08 17.53 12.31
C LYS A 528 -47.84 18.60 11.54
N ILE A 529 -47.17 19.37 10.67
CA ILE A 529 -47.83 20.39 9.84
C ILE A 529 -48.88 19.74 8.94
N ILE A 530 -48.54 18.62 8.29
CA ILE A 530 -49.49 17.91 7.43
C ILE A 530 -50.64 17.29 8.22
N ASP A 531 -50.36 16.63 9.34
CA ASP A 531 -51.41 16.02 10.16
C ASP A 531 -52.38 17.08 10.74
N ARG A 532 -51.87 18.29 11.04
CA ARG A 532 -52.68 19.43 11.51
C ARG A 532 -53.60 19.99 10.42
N GLU A 533 -53.05 20.24 9.23
CA GLU A 533 -53.79 20.88 8.13
C GLU A 533 -54.63 19.87 7.32
N CYS A 534 -54.30 18.57 7.38
CA CYS A 534 -54.96 17.47 6.65
C CYS A 534 -55.24 16.26 7.58
N PRO A 535 -56.20 16.36 8.52
CA PRO A 535 -56.47 15.30 9.50
C PRO A 535 -57.02 13.99 8.89
N ASN A 536 -57.56 14.02 7.66
CA ASN A 536 -58.03 12.85 6.91
C ASN A 536 -57.36 12.82 5.51
N PRO A 537 -56.10 12.37 5.39
CA PRO A 537 -55.39 12.36 4.10
C PRO A 537 -55.97 11.31 3.15
N THR A 538 -56.11 11.67 1.87
CA THR A 538 -56.44 10.72 0.79
C THR A 538 -55.24 9.83 0.48
N ALA A 539 -55.45 8.76 -0.30
CA ALA A 539 -54.36 7.89 -0.78
C ALA A 539 -53.29 8.69 -1.55
N GLU A 540 -53.71 9.61 -2.43
CA GLU A 540 -52.83 10.49 -3.21
C GLU A 540 -51.97 11.40 -2.31
N ILE A 541 -52.57 12.01 -1.27
CA ILE A 541 -51.84 12.85 -0.31
C ILE A 541 -50.85 11.99 0.48
N THR A 542 -51.22 10.76 0.84
CA THR A 542 -50.35 9.83 1.57
C THR A 542 -49.15 9.40 0.72
N GLU A 543 -49.36 9.16 -0.57
CA GLU A 543 -48.30 8.77 -1.51
C GLU A 543 -47.34 9.93 -1.80
N SER A 544 -47.88 11.12 -2.04
CA SER A 544 -47.11 12.37 -2.16
C SER A 544 -46.32 12.68 -0.88
N ARG A 545 -46.93 12.44 0.28
CA ARG A 545 -46.26 12.55 1.58
C ARG A 545 -45.05 11.61 1.66
N ASN A 546 -45.25 10.33 1.32
CA ASN A 546 -44.17 9.35 1.36
C ASN A 546 -43.06 9.64 0.33
N ALA A 547 -43.39 10.19 -0.83
CA ALA A 547 -42.41 10.61 -1.84
C ALA A 547 -41.49 11.72 -1.32
N PHE A 548 -42.06 12.75 -0.67
CA PHE A 548 -41.28 13.83 -0.06
C PHE A 548 -40.41 13.32 1.10
N LEU A 549 -40.96 12.46 1.96
CA LEU A 549 -40.18 11.82 3.03
C LEU A 549 -39.01 10.99 2.50
N GLY A 550 -39.23 10.25 1.40
CA GLY A 550 -38.18 9.49 0.73
C GLY A 550 -37.08 10.37 0.12
N SER A 551 -37.40 11.60 -0.29
CA SER A 551 -36.41 12.60 -0.71
C SER A 551 -35.57 13.11 0.47
N LEU A 552 -36.20 13.37 1.62
CA LEU A 552 -35.47 13.73 2.85
C LEU A 552 -34.53 12.61 3.32
N ASP A 553 -35.01 11.36 3.27
CA ASP A 553 -34.20 10.19 3.61
C ASP A 553 -33.02 10.04 2.64
N ALA A 554 -33.24 10.26 1.32
CA ALA A 554 -32.18 10.28 0.32
C ALA A 554 -31.08 11.32 0.63
N MET A 555 -31.46 12.50 1.09
CA MET A 555 -30.49 13.54 1.48
C MET A 555 -29.69 13.15 2.73
N SER A 556 -30.30 12.47 3.70
CA SER A 556 -29.58 11.91 4.87
C SER A 556 -28.52 10.90 4.46
N PHE A 557 -28.82 10.06 3.48
CA PHE A 557 -27.85 9.13 2.91
C PHE A 557 -26.71 9.89 2.17
N GLU A 558 -27.02 10.96 1.44
CA GLU A 558 -26.00 11.81 0.82
C GLU A 558 -25.07 12.49 1.84
N THR A 559 -25.58 12.89 3.00
CA THR A 559 -24.74 13.35 4.13
C THR A 559 -23.76 12.26 4.59
N SER A 560 -24.22 11.01 4.66
CA SER A 560 -23.37 9.87 5.05
C SER A 560 -22.29 9.58 4.01
N ARG A 561 -22.60 9.79 2.71
CA ARG A 561 -21.60 9.71 1.63
C ARG A 561 -20.52 10.78 1.78
N LEU A 562 -20.92 12.03 2.06
CA LEU A 562 -19.97 13.13 2.28
C LEU A 562 -18.95 12.76 3.36
N LEU A 563 -19.41 12.25 4.52
CA LEU A 563 -18.51 11.79 5.58
C LEU A 563 -17.52 10.75 5.05
N MET A 564 -18.00 9.74 4.33
CA MET A 564 -17.16 8.67 3.82
C MET A 564 -16.07 9.17 2.86
N GLU A 565 -16.41 10.11 1.97
CA GLU A 565 -15.47 10.73 1.04
C GLU A 565 -14.45 11.61 1.75
N GLN A 566 -14.89 12.41 2.72
CA GLN A 566 -14.03 13.25 3.54
C GLN A 566 -13.05 12.41 4.38
N THR A 567 -13.52 11.37 5.07
CA THR A 567 -12.67 10.43 5.81
C THR A 567 -11.64 9.75 4.91
N ARG A 568 -12.03 9.36 3.68
CA ARG A 568 -11.09 8.81 2.70
C ARG A 568 -10.02 9.83 2.31
N ARG A 569 -10.41 11.08 2.08
CA ARG A 569 -9.48 12.17 1.73
C ARG A 569 -8.51 12.48 2.86
N VAL A 570 -8.97 12.50 4.11
CA VAL A 570 -8.12 12.64 5.30
C VAL A 570 -7.05 11.54 5.32
N LYS A 571 -7.44 10.27 5.12
CA LYS A 571 -6.50 9.13 5.06
C LYS A 571 -5.49 9.25 3.91
N ASN A 572 -5.93 9.72 2.74
CA ASN A 572 -5.03 9.92 1.60
C ASN A 572 -3.99 11.02 1.89
N ILE A 573 -4.40 12.14 2.49
CA ILE A 573 -3.48 13.23 2.86
C ILE A 573 -2.52 12.80 3.97
N GLN A 574 -3.01 12.01 4.94
CA GLN A 574 -2.15 11.38 5.94
C GLN A 574 -1.02 10.58 5.25
N GLN A 575 -1.38 9.67 4.33
CA GLN A 575 -0.42 8.89 3.55
C GLN A 575 0.53 9.78 2.74
N GLU A 576 0.02 10.84 2.11
CA GLU A 576 0.82 11.78 1.31
C GLU A 576 1.87 12.51 2.15
N ILE A 577 1.49 13.00 3.33
CA ILE A 577 2.39 13.72 4.24
C ILE A 577 3.57 12.82 4.62
N ILE A 578 3.29 11.56 4.96
CA ILE A 578 4.29 10.60 5.42
C ILE A 578 5.19 10.16 4.25
N SER A 579 4.59 9.80 3.11
CA SER A 579 5.29 9.28 1.94
C SER A 579 6.22 10.28 1.26
N ASN A 580 5.76 11.52 1.08
CA ASN A 580 6.49 12.53 0.30
C ASN A 580 7.35 13.45 1.17
N THR A 581 6.93 13.71 2.42
CA THR A 581 7.58 14.77 3.22
C THR A 581 8.74 14.26 4.06
N LEU A 582 8.64 13.04 4.61
CA LEU A 582 9.65 12.40 5.47
C LEU A 582 10.55 11.43 4.69
N SER A 583 10.90 11.78 3.46
CA SER A 583 11.75 10.91 2.63
C SER A 583 13.24 11.13 2.90
N THR A 584 13.98 10.05 3.09
CA THR A 584 15.45 10.08 3.16
C THR A 584 16.08 10.63 1.87
N ALA A 585 15.40 10.53 0.73
CA ALA A 585 15.83 11.11 -0.54
C ALA A 585 15.92 12.64 -0.47
N ARG A 586 15.01 13.28 0.28
CA ARG A 586 15.02 14.74 0.49
C ARG A 586 16.26 15.17 1.28
N VAL A 587 16.59 14.43 2.35
CA VAL A 587 17.79 14.67 3.15
C VAL A 587 19.05 14.45 2.30
N LYS A 588 19.10 13.35 1.56
CA LYS A 588 20.22 13.03 0.66
C LYS A 588 20.47 14.14 -0.36
N SER A 589 19.41 14.61 -1.02
CA SER A 589 19.49 15.69 -2.01
C SER A 589 19.98 17.00 -1.37
N ALA A 590 19.40 17.38 -0.23
CA ALA A 590 19.77 18.61 0.48
C ALA A 590 21.22 18.59 1.02
N MET A 591 21.75 17.41 1.35
CA MET A 591 23.07 17.23 1.93
C MET A 591 24.16 16.84 0.91
N LYS A 592 23.82 16.66 -0.38
CA LYS A 592 24.71 16.10 -1.41
C LYS A 592 26.08 16.78 -1.44
N SER A 593 26.11 18.11 -1.56
CA SER A 593 27.35 18.88 -1.61
C SER A 593 28.20 18.74 -0.35
N HIS A 594 27.57 18.73 0.83
CA HIS A 594 28.30 18.63 2.11
C HIS A 594 28.83 17.23 2.36
N TYR A 595 28.12 16.20 1.88
CA TYR A 595 28.62 14.83 1.88
C TYR A 595 29.82 14.65 0.98
N GLU A 596 29.82 15.22 -0.23
CA GLU A 596 30.95 15.20 -1.16
C GLU A 596 32.19 15.90 -0.57
N VAL A 597 32.01 17.09 0.02
CA VAL A 597 33.09 17.82 0.69
C VAL A 597 33.63 17.04 1.89
N ALA A 598 32.76 16.49 2.73
CA ALA A 598 33.18 15.66 3.86
C ALA A 598 33.91 14.39 3.39
N ALA A 599 33.51 13.79 2.28
CA ALA A 599 34.18 12.62 1.72
C ALA A 599 35.61 12.93 1.22
N GLY A 600 35.86 14.16 0.75
CA GLY A 600 37.15 14.63 0.22
C GLY A 600 38.19 15.07 1.28
N GLU A 601 37.78 15.30 2.52
CA GLU A 601 38.67 15.75 3.61
C GLU A 601 39.82 14.77 3.90
N SER A 602 41.08 15.19 4.02
CA SER A 602 42.20 14.26 4.30
C SER A 602 43.19 14.79 5.35
N GLY A 603 44.06 13.91 5.86
CA GLY A 603 45.11 14.27 6.83
C GLY A 603 44.70 14.28 8.31
N LYS A 604 45.60 14.77 9.18
CA LYS A 604 45.38 14.82 10.64
C LYS A 604 44.13 15.65 10.99
N GLY A 605 43.26 15.10 11.83
CA GLY A 605 42.00 15.74 12.24
C GLY A 605 40.87 15.66 11.21
N ALA A 606 41.03 14.91 10.11
CA ALA A 606 40.01 14.78 9.07
C ALA A 606 38.64 14.37 9.64
N TYR A 607 38.58 13.40 10.57
CA TYR A 607 37.28 12.96 11.11
C TYR A 607 36.48 14.09 11.76
N ARG A 608 37.15 14.95 12.53
CA ARG A 608 36.50 16.12 13.17
C ARG A 608 36.04 17.15 12.15
N ARG A 609 36.80 17.36 11.07
CA ARG A 609 36.40 18.24 9.97
C ARG A 609 35.20 17.68 9.22
N MET A 610 35.20 16.39 8.90
CA MET A 610 34.08 15.71 8.27
C MET A 610 32.77 15.88 9.06
N LEU A 611 32.80 15.63 10.37
CA LEU A 611 31.63 15.82 11.24
C LEU A 611 31.16 17.27 11.27
N LYS A 612 32.09 18.23 11.27
CA LYS A 612 31.78 19.65 11.21
C LYS A 612 31.09 20.02 9.89
N THR A 613 31.63 19.55 8.75
CA THR A 613 31.05 19.80 7.42
C THR A 613 29.63 19.23 7.31
N VAL A 614 29.39 18.02 7.81
CA VAL A 614 28.04 17.44 7.83
C VAL A 614 27.13 18.21 8.79
N GLY A 615 27.59 18.61 9.97
CA GLY A 615 26.82 19.43 10.90
C GLY A 615 26.42 20.80 10.30
N GLU A 616 27.37 21.49 9.65
CA GLU A 616 27.14 22.74 8.93
C GLU A 616 26.14 22.56 7.78
N GLY A 617 26.20 21.43 7.07
CA GLY A 617 25.23 21.11 6.01
C GLY A 617 23.81 20.99 6.53
N ILE A 618 23.61 20.36 7.68
CA ILE A 618 22.28 20.23 8.30
C ILE A 618 21.74 21.61 8.68
N GLU A 619 22.57 22.46 9.28
CA GLU A 619 22.20 23.83 9.66
C GLU A 619 21.85 24.69 8.44
N GLN A 620 22.60 24.57 7.35
CA GLN A 620 22.38 25.36 6.13
C GLN A 620 21.20 24.85 5.28
N SER A 621 20.94 23.55 5.32
CA SER A 621 19.92 22.90 4.49
C SER A 621 18.48 23.26 4.89
N ASN A 622 18.25 23.69 6.14
CA ASN A 622 16.92 24.00 6.69
C ASN A 622 15.89 22.87 6.48
N ILE A 623 16.32 21.60 6.46
CA ILE A 623 15.47 20.44 6.13
C ILE A 623 14.22 20.38 7.02
N PHE A 624 14.35 20.61 8.32
CA PHE A 624 13.22 20.53 9.26
C PHE A 624 12.20 21.65 9.03
N VAL A 625 12.66 22.87 8.71
CA VAL A 625 11.78 24.00 8.35
C VAL A 625 11.03 23.68 7.06
N GLN A 626 11.76 23.16 6.07
CA GLN A 626 11.20 22.74 4.79
C GLN A 626 10.18 21.59 4.92
N ILE A 627 10.40 20.63 5.82
CA ILE A 627 9.46 19.56 6.15
C ILE A 627 8.22 20.17 6.81
N LYS A 628 8.41 20.98 7.86
CA LYS A 628 7.33 21.71 8.53
C LYS A 628 6.45 22.47 7.54
N ASP A 629 7.03 23.29 6.66
CA ASP A 629 6.28 24.11 5.71
C ASP A 629 5.48 23.27 4.69
N SER A 630 5.97 22.07 4.38
CA SER A 630 5.27 21.15 3.49
C SER A 630 4.09 20.48 4.19
N ILE A 631 4.25 20.06 5.45
CA ILE A 631 3.13 19.56 6.26
C ILE A 631 2.10 20.67 6.47
N ALA A 632 2.56 21.89 6.77
CA ALA A 632 1.71 23.06 6.95
C ALA A 632 0.86 23.42 5.73
N ARG A 633 1.41 23.26 4.52
CA ARG A 633 0.66 23.44 3.28
C ARG A 633 -0.40 22.35 3.16
N SER A 634 -0.01 21.08 3.31
CA SER A 634 -0.92 19.93 3.18
C SER A 634 -2.10 20.00 4.17
N LEU A 635 -1.84 20.37 5.43
CA LEU A 635 -2.89 20.52 6.45
C LEU A 635 -3.81 21.72 6.19
N ARG A 636 -3.27 22.84 5.69
CA ARG A 636 -4.08 24.00 5.30
C ARG A 636 -4.97 23.69 4.11
N ASP A 637 -4.42 23.01 3.11
CA ASP A 637 -5.17 22.62 1.91
C ASP A 637 -6.27 21.61 2.28
N LEU A 638 -5.99 20.66 3.19
CA LEU A 638 -6.99 19.73 3.71
C LEU A 638 -8.13 20.47 4.43
N ALA A 639 -7.80 21.33 5.40
CA ALA A 639 -8.80 22.09 6.15
C ALA A 639 -9.66 22.97 5.22
N PHE A 640 -9.02 23.63 4.24
CA PHE A 640 -9.72 24.43 3.24
C PHE A 640 -10.66 23.59 2.38
N ASN A 641 -10.19 22.45 1.85
CA ASN A 641 -11.01 21.59 1.00
C ASN A 641 -12.20 20.99 1.76
N LEU A 642 -11.98 20.53 3.00
CA LEU A 642 -13.08 20.03 3.86
C LEU A 642 -14.11 21.11 4.13
N ASN A 643 -13.66 22.35 4.37
CA ASN A 643 -14.57 23.47 4.58
C ASN A 643 -15.38 23.79 3.31
N VAL A 644 -14.71 23.91 2.16
CA VAL A 644 -15.39 24.14 0.86
C VAL A 644 -16.41 23.05 0.57
N GLU A 645 -16.09 21.78 0.82
CA GLU A 645 -17.01 20.67 0.64
C GLU A 645 -18.24 20.78 1.55
N ASN A 646 -18.06 21.17 2.82
CA ASN A 646 -19.17 21.39 3.76
C ASN A 646 -20.06 22.57 3.32
N ILE A 647 -19.45 23.69 2.92
CA ILE A 647 -20.16 24.87 2.42
C ILE A 647 -20.97 24.52 1.16
N ASP A 648 -20.34 23.88 0.18
CA ASP A 648 -20.99 23.47 -1.06
C ASP A 648 -22.13 22.50 -0.78
N TRP A 649 -21.94 21.57 0.17
CA TRP A 649 -23.00 20.66 0.59
C TRP A 649 -24.18 21.42 1.22
N CYS A 650 -23.95 22.31 2.20
CA CYS A 650 -25.01 23.10 2.83
C CYS A 650 -25.77 23.99 1.83
N LEU A 651 -25.05 24.63 0.90
CA LEU A 651 -25.64 25.46 -0.15
C LEU A 651 -26.49 24.64 -1.13
N ASN A 652 -25.97 23.50 -1.58
CA ASN A 652 -26.70 22.62 -2.50
C ASN A 652 -27.92 22.00 -1.82
N PHE A 653 -27.76 21.57 -0.56
CA PHE A 653 -28.85 21.06 0.26
C PHE A 653 -29.98 22.09 0.38
N GLY A 654 -29.66 23.34 0.78
CA GLY A 654 -30.67 24.38 0.95
C GLY A 654 -31.43 24.70 -0.35
N LYS A 655 -30.72 24.76 -1.49
CA LYS A 655 -31.35 24.95 -2.81
C LYS A 655 -32.26 23.78 -3.19
N GLN A 656 -31.82 22.55 -2.95
CA GLN A 656 -32.60 21.35 -3.25
C GLN A 656 -33.85 21.28 -2.39
N LEU A 657 -33.74 21.47 -1.08
CA LEU A 657 -34.89 21.49 -0.17
C LEU A 657 -35.92 22.54 -0.60
N GLN A 658 -35.48 23.75 -0.94
CA GLN A 658 -36.35 24.80 -1.43
C GLN A 658 -37.03 24.41 -2.76
N THR A 659 -36.28 23.80 -3.68
CA THR A 659 -36.82 23.33 -4.96
C THR A 659 -37.87 22.24 -4.76
N SER A 660 -37.59 21.26 -3.89
CA SER A 660 -38.53 20.18 -3.55
C SER A 660 -39.81 20.71 -2.91
N ILE A 661 -39.71 21.69 -2.01
CA ILE A 661 -40.88 22.35 -1.42
C ILE A 661 -41.70 23.06 -2.49
N ILE A 662 -41.06 23.87 -3.36
CA ILE A 662 -41.75 24.60 -4.44
C ILE A 662 -42.42 23.65 -5.42
N GLN A 663 -41.74 22.57 -5.83
CA GLN A 663 -42.29 21.57 -6.74
C GLN A 663 -43.49 20.86 -6.11
N TRP A 664 -43.37 20.47 -4.84
CA TRP A 664 -44.41 19.76 -4.12
C TRP A 664 -45.65 20.65 -3.85
N THR A 665 -45.44 21.94 -3.55
CA THR A 665 -46.53 22.92 -3.33
C THR A 665 -47.02 23.58 -4.61
N ALA A 666 -46.38 23.34 -5.76
CA ALA A 666 -46.82 23.89 -7.02
C ALA A 666 -48.27 23.46 -7.31
N VAL A 667 -49.10 24.41 -7.71
CA VAL A 667 -50.41 24.08 -8.27
C VAL A 667 -50.13 23.37 -9.59
N SER A 668 -50.41 22.07 -9.69
CA SER A 668 -50.68 21.47 -10.99
C SER A 668 -51.94 22.14 -11.52
N LYS A 669 -51.75 23.28 -12.20
CA LYS A 669 -52.76 23.89 -13.04
C LYS A 669 -52.94 22.91 -14.18
N LYS A 670 -53.69 21.81 -13.98
CA LYS A 670 -53.95 20.75 -14.97
C LYS A 670 -53.74 21.28 -16.38
N VAL A 671 -52.54 21.11 -16.95
CA VAL A 671 -52.33 21.44 -18.36
C VAL A 671 -52.80 20.19 -19.11
N GLY A 672 -54.11 20.00 -19.09
CA GLY A 672 -54.83 18.98 -19.85
C GLY A 672 -54.55 17.51 -19.50
N GLN A 673 -55.22 16.64 -20.25
CA GLN A 673 -55.04 15.17 -20.23
C GLN A 673 -53.61 14.72 -20.58
N VAL A 674 -52.80 15.61 -21.18
CA VAL A 674 -51.44 15.31 -21.64
C VAL A 674 -50.46 15.22 -20.48
N GLU A 675 -50.45 16.20 -19.57
CA GLU A 675 -49.60 16.18 -18.37
C GLU A 675 -49.91 14.97 -17.49
N SER A 676 -51.20 14.67 -17.29
CA SER A 676 -51.64 13.50 -16.51
C SER A 676 -51.18 12.18 -17.14
N LYS A 677 -51.20 12.08 -18.49
CA LYS A 677 -50.76 10.88 -19.21
C LYS A 677 -49.24 10.70 -19.18
N GLU A 678 -48.47 11.79 -19.22
CA GLU A 678 -47.01 11.72 -19.08
C GLU A 678 -46.58 11.41 -17.64
N LYS A 679 -47.25 11.98 -16.62
CA LYS A 679 -47.01 11.61 -15.22
C LYS A 679 -47.32 10.13 -14.97
N GLU A 680 -48.40 9.60 -15.53
CA GLU A 680 -48.74 8.17 -15.44
C GLU A 680 -47.65 7.27 -16.05
N LYS A 681 -47.07 7.67 -17.20
CA LYS A 681 -45.91 6.97 -17.78
C LYS A 681 -44.68 7.05 -16.86
N LEU A 682 -44.41 8.22 -16.28
CA LEU A 682 -43.30 8.40 -15.35
C LEU A 682 -43.48 7.56 -14.08
N ARG A 683 -44.71 7.43 -13.55
CA ARG A 683 -45.01 6.49 -12.44
C ARG A 683 -44.63 5.07 -12.77
N TYR A 684 -45.03 4.60 -13.96
CA TYR A 684 -44.67 3.26 -14.42
C TYR A 684 -43.15 3.07 -14.55
N ILE A 685 -42.45 4.07 -15.11
CA ILE A 685 -40.99 4.06 -15.24
C ILE A 685 -40.32 4.03 -13.86
N VAL A 686 -40.73 4.89 -12.93
CA VAL A 686 -40.20 4.95 -11.55
C VAL A 686 -40.42 3.62 -10.84
N ALA A 687 -41.61 3.02 -10.93
CA ALA A 687 -41.90 1.73 -10.31
C ALA A 687 -41.03 0.59 -10.89
N ASP A 688 -40.81 0.56 -12.21
CA ASP A 688 -39.90 -0.41 -12.84
C ASP A 688 -38.44 -0.19 -12.40
N PHE A 689 -38.00 1.06 -12.29
CA PHE A 689 -36.68 1.42 -11.78
C PHE A 689 -36.48 1.03 -10.31
N GLU A 690 -37.45 1.29 -9.43
CA GLU A 690 -37.39 0.89 -8.01
C GLU A 690 -37.25 -0.62 -7.88
N LYS A 691 -38.01 -1.39 -8.67
CA LYS A 691 -37.92 -2.86 -8.69
C LYS A 691 -36.54 -3.34 -9.18
N LYS A 692 -35.97 -2.70 -10.19
CA LYS A 692 -34.61 -3.02 -10.68
C LYS A 692 -33.55 -2.63 -9.64
N ARG A 693 -33.68 -1.48 -9.00
CA ARG A 693 -32.79 -1.01 -7.93
C ARG A 693 -32.79 -2.01 -6.77
N GLU A 694 -33.95 -2.42 -6.27
CA GLU A 694 -34.05 -3.38 -5.17
C GLU A 694 -33.38 -4.71 -5.52
N ARG A 695 -33.59 -5.22 -6.74
CA ARG A 695 -32.88 -6.41 -7.23
C ARG A 695 -31.36 -6.23 -7.23
N LEU A 696 -30.87 -5.08 -7.73
CA LEU A 696 -29.44 -4.79 -7.75
C LEU A 696 -28.86 -4.63 -6.34
N VAL A 697 -29.58 -4.00 -5.41
CA VAL A 697 -29.16 -3.90 -4.00
C VAL A 697 -29.08 -5.28 -3.38
N SER A 698 -30.10 -6.13 -3.55
CA SER A 698 -30.08 -7.51 -3.06
C SER A 698 -28.94 -8.33 -3.67
N GLU A 699 -28.64 -8.10 -4.94
CA GLU A 699 -27.54 -8.76 -5.63
C GLU A 699 -26.17 -8.32 -5.09
N VAL A 700 -25.99 -7.02 -4.86
CA VAL A 700 -24.76 -6.49 -4.26
C VAL A 700 -24.60 -6.98 -2.82
N GLU A 701 -25.67 -7.01 -2.03
CA GLU A 701 -25.65 -7.58 -0.66
C GLU A 701 -25.34 -9.08 -0.65
N ARG A 702 -25.79 -9.82 -1.67
CA ARG A 702 -25.45 -11.23 -1.87
C ARG A 702 -23.96 -11.37 -2.17
N LEU A 703 -23.45 -10.61 -3.14
CA LEU A 703 -22.04 -10.62 -3.51
C LEU A 703 -21.13 -10.25 -2.32
N GLU A 704 -21.49 -9.22 -1.52
CA GLU A 704 -20.75 -8.85 -0.31
C GLU A 704 -20.68 -9.99 0.73
N LYS A 705 -21.78 -10.75 0.88
CA LYS A 705 -21.78 -11.92 1.78
C LYS A 705 -20.89 -13.04 1.25
N GLU A 706 -20.85 -13.22 -0.06
CA GLU A 706 -20.00 -14.22 -0.72
C GLU A 706 -18.51 -13.83 -0.67
N THR A 707 -18.19 -12.54 -0.55
CA THR A 707 -16.82 -12.00 -0.61
C THR A 707 -16.19 -11.59 0.72
N LYS A 708 -16.88 -11.73 1.86
CA LYS A 708 -16.28 -11.52 3.20
C LYS A 708 -15.05 -12.41 3.37
N ILE A 709 -13.88 -11.79 3.34
CA ILE A 709 -12.55 -12.37 3.61
C ILE A 709 -12.28 -12.32 5.12
#